data_AF-A0A090LMS3-F1
#
_entry.id   AF-A0A090LMS3-F1
#
_cell.length_a   1.000
_cell.length_b   1.000
_cell.length_c   1.000
_cell.angle_alpha   90.00
_cell.angle_beta   90.00
_cell.angle_gamma   90.00
#
_symmetry.space_group_name_H-M   'P 1'
#
loop_
_entity.id
_entity.type
_entity.pdbx_description
1 polymer ?
#
loop_
_entity_poly.entity_id
_entity_poly.type
_entity_poly.pdbx_seq_one_letter_code
_entity_poly.pdbx_strand_id
1 'polypeptide(L)'
;MNSPDIHLCKYDLNNSKKNDDKKHSPINIMTSKIFSFIPILTWLPKYKIKDDLIPDIISGITTGILHVPQGIAYAKITDVLPVYGLYVSFLAPLIYMFFGTSKHASLGTSSFICLMAGVTTQMIKDKYNLSFSGNFNNTIFDSEDEWKKELTNIEITTASTFTIGLILTLGAIFRFKIITTYMPDSLIKGFTTGAAFHVALSQIDDIMGVNIPRFSGIGNLIYKIIALFKKIPHTNIYTFIVSIITLIFYYLGDNFITPFIHKKTKKKFPIPYEVISMIIFTIISSTFLFQDNFDMSVVGDIPTDIPSPQLPYFKLIPDLIGNCILISLVNVTIHLSMVKMLATKYRYEDELKTGQEIYALGFTSILSSFFPVFPSAMAMSRTMVLVNSGGKTQLTNLFSSTLLAFVILYLGPYLFNLPMCVLSITIIYALRSMFSSIFQVHKMFQESKYDGGIYLVSLVVTIFADIVYGLIVSIIFALFTIVIRTQNSKWSLLFPVSPHIIQPLSIQSNKLNIDKIPEISRYYKDPIFTSHQPLFAVHRFEGSLIFTNGEEFRNSCIESIKELKQRKSIKYLDYVNDITTDIILILDFSRITEIDLVGIKFLKEVITTSNNNNIQIIGANVNESVLKTLEITGVTKTKIIFYDSLQKAITSITSINGKKKKIDNNFIVKL
;
A
#
# COMPACT_ATOMS: atom_id res chain seq x y z
N MET A 1 -42.87 27.26 4.20
CA MET A 1 -41.78 27.43 3.22
C MET A 1 -41.50 26.05 2.63
N ASN A 2 -41.87 25.85 1.37
CA ASN A 2 -41.62 24.60 0.65
C ASN A 2 -40.12 24.46 0.44
N SER A 3 -39.48 23.50 1.12
CA SER A 3 -38.15 23.03 0.75
C SER A 3 -38.25 22.40 -0.64
N PRO A 4 -37.37 22.75 -1.60
CA PRO A 4 -37.35 22.04 -2.87
C PRO A 4 -36.91 20.60 -2.58
N ASP A 5 -37.78 19.64 -2.88
CA ASP A 5 -37.42 18.24 -2.95
C ASP A 5 -36.36 18.09 -4.04
N ILE A 6 -35.10 18.01 -3.63
CA ILE A 6 -34.04 17.53 -4.51
C ILE A 6 -34.31 16.04 -4.69
N HIS A 7 -35.14 15.69 -5.67
CA HIS A 7 -35.25 14.33 -6.17
C HIS A 7 -33.91 13.93 -6.76
N LEU A 8 -33.04 13.33 -5.94
CA LEU A 8 -31.90 12.58 -6.42
C LEU A 8 -32.45 11.39 -7.22
N CYS A 9 -32.47 11.52 -8.54
CA CYS A 9 -32.83 10.42 -9.43
C CYS A 9 -31.97 9.21 -9.09
N LYS A 10 -32.61 8.04 -8.92
CA LYS A 10 -31.96 6.74 -8.87
C LYS A 10 -31.34 6.50 -10.26
N TYR A 11 -30.14 7.00 -10.47
CA TYR A 11 -29.37 6.74 -11.70
C TYR A 11 -29.00 5.26 -11.67
N ASP A 12 -29.80 4.44 -12.35
CA ASP A 12 -29.59 3.00 -12.42
C ASP A 12 -28.40 2.69 -13.34
N LEU A 13 -27.20 2.71 -12.78
CA LEU A 13 -25.93 2.39 -13.47
C LEU A 13 -25.95 0.98 -14.11
N ASN A 14 -26.84 0.08 -13.67
CA ASN A 14 -26.98 -1.23 -14.29
C ASN A 14 -27.70 -1.15 -15.65
N ASN A 15 -28.59 -0.18 -15.84
CA ASN A 15 -29.22 0.08 -17.14
C ASN A 15 -28.28 0.83 -18.10
N SER A 16 -27.32 1.63 -17.60
CA SER A 16 -26.30 2.23 -18.46
C SER A 16 -25.36 1.15 -19.03
N LYS A 17 -24.90 0.19 -18.22
CA LYS A 17 -24.12 -0.96 -18.71
C LYS A 17 -24.89 -1.81 -19.73
N LYS A 18 -26.18 -2.08 -19.49
CA LYS A 18 -27.05 -2.79 -20.45
C LYS A 18 -27.32 -2.00 -21.74
N ASN A 19 -27.25 -0.67 -21.70
CA ASN A 19 -27.41 0.17 -22.89
C ASN A 19 -26.08 0.38 -23.65
N ASP A 20 -24.94 0.37 -22.96
CA ASP A 20 -23.61 0.35 -23.59
C ASP A 20 -23.34 -0.99 -24.29
N ASP A 21 -23.78 -2.10 -23.69
CA ASP A 21 -23.65 -3.45 -24.28
C ASP A 21 -24.52 -3.64 -25.54
N LYS A 22 -25.52 -2.79 -25.79
CA LYS A 22 -26.46 -2.93 -26.93
C LYS A 22 -26.03 -2.24 -28.23
N LYS A 23 -24.88 -1.56 -28.28
CA LYS A 23 -24.48 -0.74 -29.45
C LYS A 23 -23.10 -1.00 -30.05
N HIS A 24 -22.36 -2.02 -29.61
CA HIS A 24 -21.06 -2.31 -30.19
C HIS A 24 -21.08 -3.62 -30.99
N SER A 25 -20.74 -3.53 -32.29
CA SER A 25 -20.40 -4.71 -33.09
C SER A 25 -19.31 -5.53 -32.39
N PRO A 26 -19.25 -6.86 -32.57
CA PRO A 26 -18.21 -7.69 -31.95
C PRO A 26 -16.79 -7.20 -32.26
N ILE A 27 -16.61 -6.55 -33.43
CA ILE A 27 -15.38 -5.88 -33.85
C ILE A 27 -15.05 -4.69 -32.94
N ASN A 28 -16.02 -3.85 -32.58
CA ASN A 28 -15.81 -2.71 -31.67
C ASN A 28 -15.52 -3.14 -30.22
N ILE A 29 -16.05 -4.29 -29.79
CA ILE A 29 -15.73 -4.88 -28.48
C ILE A 29 -14.30 -5.45 -28.49
N MET A 30 -13.90 -6.10 -29.59
CA MET A 30 -12.55 -6.65 -29.73
C MET A 30 -11.50 -5.53 -29.83
N THR A 31 -11.74 -4.48 -30.61
CA THR A 31 -10.84 -3.33 -30.71
C THR A 31 -10.72 -2.60 -29.37
N SER A 32 -11.82 -2.30 -28.68
CA SER A 32 -11.78 -1.65 -27.36
C SER A 32 -11.03 -2.48 -26.31
N LYS A 33 -11.17 -3.81 -26.33
CA LYS A 33 -10.36 -4.71 -25.48
C LYS A 33 -8.87 -4.66 -25.83
N ILE A 34 -8.50 -4.66 -27.10
CA ILE A 34 -7.10 -4.53 -27.54
C ILE A 34 -6.51 -3.19 -27.07
N PHE A 35 -7.21 -2.07 -27.26
CA PHE A 35 -6.77 -0.75 -26.77
C PHE A 35 -6.67 -0.70 -25.24
N SER A 36 -7.50 -1.47 -24.52
CA SER A 36 -7.41 -1.55 -23.06
C SER A 36 -6.22 -2.38 -22.57
N PHE A 37 -5.80 -3.37 -23.36
CA PHE A 37 -4.75 -4.33 -23.02
C PHE A 37 -3.35 -3.88 -23.45
N ILE A 38 -3.25 -3.05 -24.50
CA ILE A 38 -2.01 -2.44 -25.00
C ILE A 38 -2.16 -0.91 -24.90
N PRO A 39 -1.95 -0.31 -23.72
CA PRO A 39 -2.21 1.12 -23.49
C PRO A 39 -1.37 2.06 -24.36
N ILE A 40 -0.20 1.64 -24.87
CA ILE A 40 0.61 2.48 -25.77
C ILE A 40 -0.17 2.98 -26.99
N LEU A 41 -1.10 2.17 -27.51
CA LEU A 41 -1.95 2.56 -28.63
C LEU A 41 -2.94 3.68 -28.30
N THR A 42 -3.18 3.96 -27.01
CA THR A 42 -4.11 4.99 -26.55
C THR A 42 -3.43 6.32 -26.21
N TRP A 43 -2.23 6.27 -25.62
CA TRP A 43 -1.52 7.46 -25.16
C TRP A 43 -0.55 8.00 -26.21
N LEU A 44 0.12 7.14 -27.00
CA LEU A 44 1.10 7.56 -27.99
C LEU A 44 0.51 8.48 -29.08
N PRO A 45 -0.70 8.23 -29.62
CA PRO A 45 -1.33 9.15 -30.59
C PRO A 45 -1.72 10.51 -29.98
N LYS A 46 -1.85 10.60 -28.65
CA LYS A 46 -2.19 11.83 -27.93
C LYS A 46 -0.95 12.59 -27.44
N TYR A 47 0.24 12.14 -27.83
CA TYR A 47 1.51 12.69 -27.38
C TYR A 47 1.76 14.10 -27.93
N LYS A 48 2.01 15.07 -27.04
CA LYS A 48 2.26 16.46 -27.42
C LYS A 48 3.76 16.70 -27.59
N ILE A 49 4.25 16.49 -28.82
CA ILE A 49 5.68 16.60 -29.17
C ILE A 49 6.32 17.91 -28.67
N LYS A 50 5.62 19.04 -28.79
CA LYS A 50 6.16 20.35 -28.41
C LYS A 50 6.38 20.51 -26.89
N ASP A 51 5.53 19.90 -26.08
CA ASP A 51 5.51 20.12 -24.64
C ASP A 51 6.22 19.00 -23.86
N ASP A 52 6.19 17.77 -24.38
CA ASP A 52 6.55 16.56 -23.63
C ASP A 52 7.88 15.94 -24.09
N LEU A 53 8.31 16.19 -25.34
CA LEU A 53 9.53 15.57 -25.90
C LEU A 53 10.80 15.96 -25.14
N ILE A 54 11.02 17.26 -24.92
CA ILE A 54 12.25 17.73 -24.25
C ILE A 54 12.30 17.22 -22.79
N PRO A 55 11.24 17.37 -21.97
CA PRO A 55 11.24 16.80 -20.63
C PRO A 55 11.43 15.28 -20.60
N ASP A 56 10.82 14.54 -21.54
CA ASP A 56 10.94 13.08 -21.60
C ASP A 56 12.34 12.62 -22.03
N ILE A 57 13.01 13.33 -22.96
CA ILE A 57 14.40 13.07 -23.33
C ILE A 57 15.33 13.31 -22.15
N ILE A 58 15.21 14.48 -21.50
CA ILE A 58 16.09 14.83 -20.38
C ILE A 58 15.92 13.82 -19.25
N SER A 59 14.68 13.58 -18.82
CA SER A 59 14.39 12.66 -17.73
C SER A 59 14.71 11.20 -18.09
N GLY A 60 14.49 10.77 -19.33
CA GLY A 60 14.86 9.44 -19.83
C GLY A 60 16.38 9.23 -19.85
N ILE A 61 17.16 10.20 -20.32
CA ILE A 61 18.63 10.18 -20.28
C ILE A 61 19.11 10.16 -18.83
N THR A 62 18.61 11.05 -17.96
CA THR A 62 18.96 11.09 -16.53
C THR A 62 18.64 9.76 -15.83
N THR A 63 17.52 9.12 -16.18
CA THR A 63 17.14 7.83 -15.58
C THR A 63 17.97 6.68 -16.14
N GLY A 64 18.24 6.65 -17.46
CA GLY A 64 19.11 5.67 -18.12
C GLY A 64 20.53 5.69 -17.55
N ILE A 65 21.03 6.89 -17.27
CA ILE A 65 22.25 7.13 -16.53
C ILE A 65 22.27 6.39 -15.18
N LEU A 66 21.18 6.47 -14.39
CA LEU A 66 21.09 5.80 -13.09
C LEU A 66 20.94 4.29 -13.20
N HIS A 67 20.46 3.78 -14.34
CA HIS A 67 20.36 2.35 -14.59
C HIS A 67 21.73 1.67 -14.69
N VAL A 68 22.78 2.36 -15.18
CA VAL A 68 24.12 1.78 -15.32
C VAL A 68 24.71 1.35 -13.97
N PRO A 69 24.91 2.25 -12.99
CA PRO A 69 25.51 1.88 -11.71
C PRO A 69 24.63 0.89 -10.93
N GLN A 70 23.31 1.10 -10.95
CA GLN A 70 22.38 0.23 -10.21
C GLN A 70 22.24 -1.14 -10.86
N GLY A 71 22.28 -1.23 -12.18
CA GLY A 71 22.28 -2.49 -12.92
C GLY A 71 23.46 -3.35 -12.50
N ILE A 72 24.68 -2.79 -12.57
CA ILE A 72 25.93 -3.45 -12.21
C ILE A 72 25.92 -3.91 -10.75
N ALA A 73 25.58 -3.00 -9.83
CA ALA A 73 25.59 -3.32 -8.41
C ALA A 73 24.55 -4.39 -8.02
N TYR A 74 23.35 -4.32 -8.60
CA TYR A 74 22.28 -5.28 -8.26
C TYR A 74 22.44 -6.64 -8.95
N ALA A 75 23.13 -6.71 -10.08
CA ALA A 75 23.61 -7.97 -10.64
C ALA A 75 24.54 -8.70 -9.65
N LYS A 76 25.49 -7.97 -9.05
CA LYS A 76 26.37 -8.53 -8.00
C LYS A 76 25.59 -9.01 -6.78
N ILE A 77 24.58 -8.27 -6.31
CA ILE A 77 23.71 -8.73 -5.22
C ILE A 77 23.01 -10.05 -5.57
N THR A 78 22.60 -10.21 -6.83
CA THR A 78 21.95 -11.43 -7.34
C THR A 78 22.95 -12.56 -7.63
N ASP A 79 24.25 -12.34 -7.40
CA ASP A 79 25.33 -13.28 -7.70
C ASP A 79 25.47 -13.59 -9.20
N VAL A 80 25.21 -12.60 -10.07
CA VAL A 80 25.38 -12.74 -11.53
C VAL A 80 26.32 -11.67 -12.07
N LEU A 81 26.85 -11.89 -13.28
CA LEU A 81 27.75 -10.93 -13.92
C LEU A 81 27.08 -9.56 -14.13
N PRO A 82 27.83 -8.45 -13.99
CA PRO A 82 27.34 -7.07 -14.16
C PRO A 82 26.48 -6.82 -15.40
N VAL A 83 26.84 -7.46 -16.52
CA VAL A 83 26.17 -7.28 -17.81
C VAL A 83 24.67 -7.63 -17.75
N TYR A 84 24.29 -8.65 -16.99
CA TYR A 84 22.88 -9.05 -16.85
C TYR A 84 22.04 -7.95 -16.20
N GLY A 85 22.64 -7.12 -15.34
CA GLY A 85 21.95 -5.96 -14.76
C GLY A 85 21.68 -4.85 -15.76
N LEU A 86 22.55 -4.70 -16.75
CA LEU A 86 22.34 -3.80 -17.89
C LEU A 86 21.25 -4.36 -18.82
N TYR A 87 21.23 -5.68 -19.07
CA TYR A 87 20.19 -6.33 -19.87
C TYR A 87 18.80 -6.18 -19.25
N VAL A 88 18.66 -6.42 -17.95
CA VAL A 88 17.40 -6.20 -17.21
C VAL A 88 16.95 -4.75 -17.34
N SER A 89 17.88 -3.82 -17.16
CA SER A 89 17.60 -2.38 -17.21
C SER A 89 17.29 -1.87 -18.62
N PHE A 90 17.71 -2.58 -19.67
CA PHE A 90 17.39 -2.29 -21.06
C PHE A 90 16.03 -2.89 -21.46
N LEU A 91 15.82 -4.19 -21.21
CA LEU A 91 14.64 -4.91 -21.70
C LEU A 91 13.37 -4.56 -20.93
N ALA A 92 13.43 -4.48 -19.60
CA ALA A 92 12.24 -4.30 -18.78
C ALA A 92 11.51 -2.96 -19.04
N PRO A 93 12.17 -1.79 -19.05
CA PRO A 93 11.48 -0.54 -19.36
C PRO A 93 10.96 -0.48 -20.80
N LEU A 94 11.69 -1.05 -21.77
CA LEU A 94 11.25 -1.14 -23.16
C LEU A 94 9.94 -1.93 -23.28
N ILE A 95 9.86 -3.12 -22.67
CA ILE A 95 8.67 -3.97 -22.71
C ILE A 95 7.51 -3.33 -21.92
N TYR A 96 7.79 -2.77 -20.75
CA TYR A 96 6.77 -2.15 -19.90
C TYR A 96 6.03 -1.00 -20.60
N MET A 97 6.72 -0.22 -21.44
CA MET A 97 6.14 0.88 -22.20
C MET A 97 4.92 0.46 -23.04
N PHE A 98 4.84 -0.81 -23.49
CA PHE A 98 3.72 -1.29 -24.29
C PHE A 98 2.47 -1.59 -23.46
N PHE A 99 2.64 -2.07 -22.23
CA PHE A 99 1.57 -2.64 -21.41
C PHE A 99 1.18 -1.78 -20.21
N GLY A 100 2.09 -0.92 -19.72
CA GLY A 100 1.90 -0.09 -18.55
C GLY A 100 0.96 1.09 -18.78
N THR A 101 0.35 1.59 -17.71
CA THR A 101 -0.50 2.81 -17.70
C THR A 101 0.11 3.96 -16.91
N SER A 102 1.03 3.68 -15.98
CA SER A 102 1.70 4.72 -15.20
C SER A 102 2.66 5.53 -16.07
N LYS A 103 2.56 6.87 -16.00
CA LYS A 103 3.42 7.80 -16.76
C LYS A 103 4.86 7.86 -16.26
N HIS A 104 5.09 7.51 -14.99
CA HIS A 104 6.35 7.78 -14.30
C HIS A 104 7.06 6.52 -13.80
N ALA A 105 6.62 5.33 -14.20
CA ALA A 105 7.22 4.09 -13.69
C ALA A 105 8.55 3.77 -14.38
N SER A 106 9.65 3.72 -13.60
CA SER A 106 10.98 3.29 -14.06
C SER A 106 11.23 1.83 -13.64
N LEU A 107 10.88 0.89 -14.52
CA LEU A 107 11.18 -0.53 -14.34
C LEU A 107 12.64 -0.84 -14.71
N GLY A 108 13.24 -1.78 -13.98
CA GLY A 108 14.58 -2.30 -14.26
C GLY A 108 15.05 -3.14 -13.09
N THR A 109 16.31 -2.97 -12.69
CA THR A 109 16.83 -3.62 -11.47
C THR A 109 16.30 -2.93 -10.21
N SER A 110 16.05 -3.70 -9.15
CA SER A 110 15.58 -3.21 -7.85
C SER A 110 16.23 -4.02 -6.73
N SER A 111 16.80 -3.33 -5.74
CA SER A 111 17.59 -3.94 -4.67
C SER A 111 16.87 -5.10 -3.96
N PHE A 112 15.59 -4.93 -3.64
CA PHE A 112 14.80 -5.91 -2.90
C PHE A 112 14.60 -7.20 -3.67
N ILE A 113 14.20 -7.07 -4.93
CA ILE A 113 13.93 -8.20 -5.80
C ILE A 113 15.23 -8.93 -6.15
N CYS A 114 16.33 -8.19 -6.31
CA CYS A 114 17.66 -8.76 -6.55
C CYS A 114 18.18 -9.54 -5.34
N LEU A 115 17.98 -9.03 -4.12
CA LEU A 115 18.32 -9.75 -2.89
C LEU A 115 17.51 -11.05 -2.76
N MET A 116 16.18 -10.99 -2.96
CA MET A 116 15.34 -12.18 -2.88
C MET A 116 15.65 -13.20 -3.99
N ALA A 117 15.96 -12.73 -5.20
CA ALA A 117 16.42 -13.58 -6.29
C ALA A 117 17.75 -14.25 -5.96
N GLY A 118 18.73 -13.50 -5.42
CA GLY A 118 20.01 -14.06 -4.96
C GLY A 118 19.87 -15.11 -3.87
N VAL A 119 19.00 -14.87 -2.87
CA VAL A 119 18.67 -15.87 -1.83
C VAL A 119 18.02 -17.11 -2.43
N THR A 120 17.11 -16.94 -3.39
CA THR A 120 16.46 -18.06 -4.10
C THR A 120 17.49 -18.89 -4.86
N THR A 121 18.44 -18.24 -5.55
CA THR A 121 19.55 -18.93 -6.23
C THR A 121 20.39 -19.74 -5.27
N GLN A 122 20.73 -19.20 -4.09
CA GLN A 122 21.48 -19.93 -3.07
C GLN A 122 20.70 -21.14 -2.54
N MET A 123 19.41 -20.99 -2.23
CA MET A 123 18.57 -22.10 -1.77
C MET A 123 18.50 -23.24 -2.79
N ILE A 124 18.40 -22.94 -4.08
CA ILE A 124 18.38 -23.95 -5.14
C ILE A 124 19.73 -24.63 -5.28
N LYS A 125 20.83 -23.88 -5.18
CA LYS A 125 22.18 -24.47 -5.17
C LYS A 125 22.39 -25.44 -4.02
N ASP A 126 21.98 -25.05 -2.82
CA ASP A 126 22.08 -25.89 -1.63
C ASP A 126 21.18 -27.13 -1.76
N LYS A 127 19.97 -26.98 -2.31
CA LYS A 127 19.05 -28.10 -2.58
C LYS A 127 19.66 -29.14 -3.53
N TYR A 128 20.46 -28.72 -4.51
CA TYR A 128 21.10 -29.60 -5.48
C TYR A 128 22.57 -29.92 -5.17
N ASN A 129 23.10 -29.51 -4.00
CA ASN A 129 24.52 -29.65 -3.63
C ASN A 129 25.49 -29.13 -4.70
N LEU A 130 25.18 -28.00 -5.33
CA LEU A 130 26.03 -27.35 -6.34
C LEU A 130 27.22 -26.59 -5.73
N SER A 131 27.26 -26.51 -4.40
CA SER A 131 28.33 -25.91 -3.61
C SER A 131 29.45 -26.95 -3.38
N PHE A 132 30.60 -26.73 -4.03
CA PHE A 132 31.87 -27.47 -3.96
C PHE A 132 32.06 -28.69 -4.89
N SER A 133 32.68 -28.41 -6.05
CA SER A 133 33.64 -29.31 -6.71
C SER A 133 34.80 -29.62 -5.74
N GLY A 134 34.75 -30.74 -5.03
CA GLY A 134 35.81 -31.11 -4.11
C GLY A 134 35.58 -32.36 -3.26
N ASN A 135 35.11 -33.46 -3.88
CA ASN A 135 35.46 -34.87 -3.58
C ASN A 135 34.41 -35.78 -4.22
N PHE A 136 34.78 -36.35 -5.37
CA PHE A 136 34.00 -37.39 -6.03
C PHE A 136 34.09 -38.70 -5.24
N ASN A 137 33.19 -38.88 -4.28
CA ASN A 137 32.63 -40.21 -4.06
C ASN A 137 31.39 -40.29 -4.93
N ASN A 138 31.46 -41.08 -6.00
CA ASN A 138 30.37 -41.35 -6.94
C ASN A 138 29.18 -42.03 -6.23
N THR A 139 28.40 -41.27 -5.47
CA THR A 139 27.02 -41.65 -5.19
C THR A 139 26.23 -41.37 -6.46
N ILE A 140 25.77 -42.45 -7.06
CA ILE A 140 24.99 -42.53 -8.29
C ILE A 140 23.82 -41.53 -8.20
N PHE A 141 23.91 -40.43 -8.94
CA PHE A 141 22.72 -39.71 -9.35
C PHE A 141 22.14 -40.48 -10.53
N ASP A 142 20.84 -40.77 -10.50
CA ASP A 142 20.14 -41.39 -11.63
C ASP A 142 20.36 -40.56 -12.91
N SER A 143 20.48 -41.24 -14.05
CA SER A 143 20.75 -40.64 -15.37
C SER A 143 19.77 -39.54 -15.80
N GLU A 144 18.62 -39.41 -15.13
CA GLU A 144 17.62 -38.37 -15.40
C GLU A 144 17.98 -36.99 -14.80
N ASP A 145 18.94 -36.93 -13.87
CA ASP A 145 19.24 -35.74 -13.06
C ASP A 145 20.57 -35.03 -13.38
N GLU A 146 21.27 -35.42 -14.46
CA GLU A 146 22.54 -34.80 -14.85
C GLU A 146 22.44 -33.29 -15.12
N TRP A 147 21.29 -32.82 -15.61
CA TRP A 147 21.03 -31.40 -15.88
C TRP A 147 21.16 -30.50 -14.64
N LYS A 148 21.10 -31.07 -13.43
CA LYS A 148 21.24 -30.32 -12.18
C LYS A 148 22.68 -29.87 -11.93
N LYS A 149 23.70 -30.54 -12.49
CA LYS A 149 25.13 -30.27 -12.23
C LYS A 149 25.70 -29.04 -12.96
N GLU A 150 25.09 -28.64 -14.07
CA GLU A 150 25.60 -27.55 -14.94
C GLU A 150 24.87 -26.22 -14.73
N LEU A 151 23.98 -26.16 -13.73
CA LEU A 151 23.06 -25.04 -13.56
C LEU A 151 23.78 -23.75 -13.14
N THR A 152 23.68 -22.73 -13.98
CA THR A 152 24.27 -21.41 -13.69
C THR A 152 23.29 -20.49 -12.94
N ASN A 153 23.82 -19.49 -12.24
CA ASN A 153 23.01 -18.52 -11.49
C ASN A 153 22.04 -17.75 -12.38
N ILE A 154 22.46 -17.44 -13.60
CA ILE A 154 21.63 -16.71 -14.54
C ILE A 154 20.45 -17.56 -15.02
N GLU A 155 20.63 -18.87 -15.19
CA GLU A 155 19.55 -19.77 -15.60
C GLU A 155 18.48 -19.92 -14.51
N ILE A 156 18.90 -20.04 -13.23
CA ILE A 156 17.99 -20.07 -12.08
C ILE A 156 17.18 -18.77 -12.00
N THR A 157 17.85 -17.63 -12.16
CA THR A 157 17.21 -16.32 -12.06
C THR A 157 16.34 -15.99 -13.28
N THR A 158 16.68 -16.48 -14.46
CA THR A 158 15.87 -16.38 -15.68
C THR A 158 14.60 -17.23 -15.55
N ALA A 159 14.71 -18.47 -15.06
CA ALA A 159 13.56 -19.33 -14.76
C ALA A 159 12.68 -18.73 -13.65
N SER A 160 13.28 -18.09 -12.64
CA SER A 160 12.56 -17.35 -11.60
C SER A 160 11.79 -16.16 -12.19
N THR A 161 12.41 -15.40 -13.11
CA THR A 161 11.77 -14.27 -13.82
C THR A 161 10.54 -14.74 -14.60
N PHE A 162 10.66 -15.83 -15.35
CA PHE A 162 9.53 -16.44 -16.06
C PHE A 162 8.40 -16.84 -15.10
N THR A 163 8.76 -17.54 -14.01
CA THR A 163 7.80 -18.02 -13.01
C THR A 163 7.07 -16.87 -12.31
N ILE A 164 7.80 -15.81 -11.93
CA ILE A 164 7.21 -14.58 -11.39
C ILE A 164 6.23 -13.98 -12.40
N GLY A 165 6.64 -13.86 -13.67
CA GLY A 165 5.77 -13.33 -14.72
C GLY A 165 4.48 -14.14 -14.91
N LEU A 166 4.57 -15.47 -14.82
CA LEU A 166 3.40 -16.36 -14.87
C LEU A 166 2.48 -16.14 -13.66
N ILE A 167 3.02 -16.11 -12.44
CA ILE A 167 2.25 -15.87 -11.21
C ILE A 167 1.56 -14.50 -11.25
N LEU A 168 2.26 -13.46 -11.70
CA LEU A 168 1.71 -12.11 -11.84
C LEU A 168 0.59 -12.05 -12.87
N THR A 169 0.77 -12.71 -14.01
CA THR A 169 -0.25 -12.79 -15.06
C THR A 169 -1.49 -13.54 -14.57
N LEU A 170 -1.31 -14.68 -13.88
CA LEU A 170 -2.40 -15.39 -13.22
C LEU A 170 -3.09 -14.52 -12.17
N GLY A 171 -2.31 -13.80 -11.36
CA GLY A 171 -2.85 -12.89 -10.35
C GLY A 171 -3.65 -11.73 -10.95
N ALA A 172 -3.27 -11.24 -12.13
CA ALA A 172 -4.03 -10.25 -12.87
C ALA A 172 -5.36 -10.84 -13.40
N ILE A 173 -5.36 -12.08 -13.89
CA ILE A 173 -6.56 -12.82 -14.35
C ILE A 173 -7.55 -13.01 -13.20
N PHE A 174 -7.07 -13.45 -12.03
CA PHE A 174 -7.89 -13.60 -10.82
C PHE A 174 -8.27 -12.28 -10.14
N ARG A 175 -7.88 -11.13 -10.72
CA ARG A 175 -8.15 -9.79 -10.20
C ARG A 175 -7.65 -9.58 -8.77
N PHE A 176 -6.43 -10.03 -8.45
CA PHE A 176 -5.76 -9.78 -7.17
C PHE A 176 -5.41 -8.31 -6.88
N LYS A 177 -5.96 -7.34 -7.65
CA LYS A 177 -5.92 -5.90 -7.30
C LYS A 177 -6.39 -5.61 -5.87
N ILE A 178 -7.23 -6.49 -5.30
CA ILE A 178 -7.73 -6.46 -3.93
C ILE A 178 -6.59 -6.36 -2.90
N ILE A 179 -5.47 -7.05 -3.10
CA ILE A 179 -4.33 -7.05 -2.17
C ILE A 179 -3.84 -5.61 -1.94
N THR A 180 -3.86 -4.77 -2.98
CA THR A 180 -3.38 -3.39 -2.90
C THR A 180 -4.36 -2.41 -2.28
N THR A 181 -5.58 -2.85 -1.99
CA THR A 181 -6.54 -2.09 -1.17
C THR A 181 -6.17 -2.18 0.31
N TYR A 182 -5.44 -3.23 0.72
CA TYR A 182 -5.12 -3.50 2.12
C TYR A 182 -3.74 -3.00 2.56
N MET A 183 -3.06 -2.20 1.74
CA MET A 183 -1.75 -1.63 2.02
C MET A 183 -1.86 -0.11 2.22
N PRO A 184 -2.04 0.38 3.45
CA PRO A 184 -2.09 1.81 3.71
C PRO A 184 -0.73 2.47 3.46
N ASP A 185 -0.72 3.76 3.12
CA ASP A 185 0.51 4.54 2.89
C ASP A 185 1.50 4.44 4.06
N SER A 186 0.98 4.38 5.29
CA SER A 186 1.76 4.23 6.52
C SER A 186 2.58 2.94 6.54
N LEU A 187 2.02 1.83 6.05
CA LEU A 187 2.71 0.55 5.91
C LEU A 187 3.83 0.67 4.89
N ILE A 188 3.53 1.20 3.70
CA ILE A 188 4.49 1.31 2.61
C ILE A 188 5.69 2.16 3.04
N LYS A 189 5.45 3.30 3.71
CA LYS A 189 6.51 4.16 4.23
C LYS A 189 7.36 3.46 5.29
N GLY A 190 6.74 2.74 6.24
CA GLY A 190 7.48 2.02 7.29
C GLY A 190 8.34 0.88 6.71
N PHE A 191 7.72 0.07 5.84
CA PHE A 191 8.36 -1.03 5.14
C PHE A 191 9.55 -0.57 4.30
N THR A 192 9.34 0.43 3.43
CA THR A 192 10.40 0.92 2.54
C THR A 192 11.58 1.49 3.30
N THR A 193 11.32 2.18 4.41
CA THR A 193 12.35 2.72 5.30
C THR A 193 13.15 1.60 5.98
N GLY A 194 12.48 0.57 6.50
CA GLY A 194 13.16 -0.58 7.09
C GLY A 194 14.00 -1.34 6.06
N ALA A 195 13.47 -1.48 4.85
CA ALA A 195 14.16 -2.12 3.75
C ALA A 195 15.37 -1.29 3.26
N ALA A 196 15.30 0.05 3.32
CA ALA A 196 16.46 0.92 3.03
C ALA A 196 17.64 0.68 3.98
N PHE A 197 17.42 0.29 5.24
CA PHE A 197 18.50 -0.12 6.16
C PHE A 197 19.21 -1.38 5.67
N HIS A 198 18.47 -2.40 5.21
CA HIS A 198 19.06 -3.62 4.64
C HIS A 198 19.92 -3.32 3.43
N VAL A 199 19.43 -2.47 2.51
CA VAL A 199 20.18 -2.07 1.32
C VAL A 199 21.41 -1.26 1.70
N ALA A 200 21.28 -0.27 2.58
CA ALA A 200 22.41 0.55 3.01
C ALA A 200 23.51 -0.31 3.66
N LEU A 201 23.14 -1.23 4.55
CA LEU A 201 24.08 -2.16 5.17
C LEU A 201 24.72 -3.10 4.14
N SER A 202 23.98 -3.46 3.07
CA SER A 202 24.50 -4.29 1.99
C SER A 202 25.51 -3.61 1.08
N GLN A 203 25.75 -2.31 1.23
CA GLN A 203 26.71 -1.53 0.45
C GLN A 203 27.99 -1.22 1.25
N ILE A 204 28.01 -1.46 2.56
CA ILE A 204 29.13 -1.03 3.41
C ILE A 204 30.38 -1.90 3.19
N ASP A 205 30.20 -3.17 2.80
CA ASP A 205 31.29 -4.07 2.38
C ASP A 205 32.12 -3.46 1.25
N ASP A 206 31.47 -2.99 0.19
CA ASP A 206 32.13 -2.37 -0.96
C ASP A 206 32.71 -0.98 -0.64
N ILE A 207 32.12 -0.23 0.31
CA ILE A 207 32.66 1.06 0.79
C ILE A 207 33.94 0.87 1.61
N MET A 208 33.99 -0.20 2.41
CA MET A 208 35.15 -0.55 3.22
C MET A 208 36.18 -1.40 2.45
N GLY A 209 35.80 -1.93 1.27
CA GLY A 209 36.64 -2.82 0.48
C GLY A 209 36.86 -4.18 1.16
N VAL A 210 35.87 -4.71 1.88
CA VAL A 210 35.97 -5.98 2.62
C VAL A 210 34.90 -6.96 2.18
N ASN A 211 35.26 -8.24 2.09
CA ASN A 211 34.30 -9.31 1.77
C ASN A 211 33.60 -9.80 3.04
N ILE A 212 32.28 -9.56 3.12
CA ILE A 212 31.42 -10.00 4.22
C ILE A 212 30.52 -11.15 3.73
N PRO A 213 30.40 -12.25 4.49
CA PRO A 213 29.48 -13.32 4.13
C PRO A 213 28.03 -12.84 4.11
N ARG A 214 27.21 -13.43 3.25
CA ARG A 214 25.78 -13.12 3.16
C ARG A 214 25.03 -13.89 4.24
N PHE A 215 24.12 -13.20 4.93
CA PHE A 215 23.22 -13.80 5.91
C PHE A 215 21.78 -13.67 5.42
N SER A 216 20.98 -14.71 5.62
CA SER A 216 19.55 -14.75 5.31
C SER A 216 18.75 -15.15 6.54
N GLY A 217 17.46 -14.83 6.55
CA GLY A 217 16.55 -15.17 7.65
C GLY A 217 16.47 -14.13 8.76
N ILE A 218 15.79 -14.51 9.84
CA ILE A 218 15.45 -13.62 10.96
C ILE A 218 16.72 -13.11 11.64
N GLY A 219 16.87 -11.79 11.74
CA GLY A 219 18.02 -11.15 12.37
C GLY A 219 19.25 -11.03 11.46
N ASN A 220 19.14 -11.30 10.16
CA ASN A 220 20.23 -11.19 9.17
C ASN A 220 21.01 -9.86 9.28
N LEU A 221 20.32 -8.74 9.51
CA LEU A 221 20.89 -7.41 9.65
C LEU A 221 21.82 -7.33 10.85
N ILE A 222 21.43 -7.90 11.98
CA ILE A 222 22.25 -7.95 13.20
C ILE A 222 23.51 -8.78 12.95
N TYR A 223 23.37 -9.96 12.34
CA TYR A 223 24.52 -10.82 12.01
C TYR A 223 25.49 -10.11 11.06
N LYS A 224 24.98 -9.39 10.05
CA LYS A 224 25.80 -8.61 9.14
C LYS A 224 26.52 -7.45 9.84
N ILE A 225 25.85 -6.74 10.75
CA ILE A 225 26.49 -5.70 11.57
C ILE A 225 27.64 -6.29 12.41
N ILE A 226 27.41 -7.41 13.09
CA ILE A 226 28.45 -8.07 13.90
C ILE A 226 29.63 -8.51 13.03
N ALA A 227 29.37 -9.10 11.86
CA ALA A 227 30.40 -9.50 10.91
C ALA A 227 31.19 -8.29 10.39
N LEU A 228 30.52 -7.16 10.16
CA LEU A 228 31.14 -5.92 9.75
C LEU A 228 32.08 -5.38 10.83
N PHE A 229 31.63 -5.31 12.09
CA PHE A 229 32.47 -4.90 13.22
C PHE A 229 33.75 -5.75 13.36
N LYS A 230 33.66 -7.06 13.08
CA LYS A 230 34.83 -7.95 13.07
C LYS A 230 35.81 -7.68 11.92
N LYS A 231 35.33 -7.15 10.80
CA LYS A 231 36.14 -6.89 9.59
C LYS A 231 36.65 -5.45 9.48
N ILE A 232 36.26 -4.53 10.38
CA ILE A 232 36.76 -3.15 10.42
C ILE A 232 38.30 -3.05 10.35
N PRO A 233 39.09 -3.88 11.08
CA PRO A 233 40.55 -3.77 11.01
C PRO A 233 41.15 -4.14 9.63
N HIS A 234 40.41 -4.86 8.80
CA HIS A 234 40.86 -5.30 7.47
C HIS A 234 40.36 -4.39 6.33
N THR A 235 39.91 -3.18 6.65
CA THR A 235 39.41 -2.20 5.69
C THR A 235 40.50 -1.77 4.71
N ASN A 236 40.20 -1.76 3.41
CA ASN A 236 41.06 -1.13 2.43
C ASN A 236 40.93 0.40 2.54
N ILE A 237 42.00 1.04 3.01
CA ILE A 237 42.00 2.48 3.30
C ILE A 237 41.79 3.32 2.04
N TYR A 238 42.29 2.87 0.88
CA TYR A 238 42.14 3.59 -0.38
C TYR A 238 40.69 3.58 -0.86
N THR A 239 40.03 2.41 -0.80
CA THR A 239 38.61 2.27 -1.09
C THR A 239 37.76 3.19 -0.20
N PHE A 240 38.11 3.26 1.08
CA PHE A 240 37.41 4.10 2.05
C PHE A 240 37.62 5.61 1.81
N ILE A 241 38.83 6.03 1.40
CA ILE A 241 39.11 7.43 1.06
C ILE A 241 38.35 7.84 -0.21
N VAL A 242 38.43 7.04 -1.28
CA VAL A 242 37.66 7.26 -2.52
C VAL A 242 36.17 7.35 -2.22
N SER A 243 35.72 6.51 -1.28
CA SER A 243 34.36 6.53 -0.80
C SER A 243 33.96 7.87 -0.15
N ILE A 244 34.74 8.34 0.82
CA ILE A 244 34.49 9.62 1.48
C ILE A 244 34.49 10.78 0.47
N ILE A 245 35.46 10.80 -0.46
CA ILE A 245 35.55 11.85 -1.48
C ILE A 245 34.30 11.85 -2.38
N THR A 246 33.84 10.67 -2.80
CA THR A 246 32.63 10.54 -3.62
C THR A 246 31.39 11.04 -2.89
N LEU A 247 31.25 10.71 -1.60
CA LEU A 247 30.13 11.17 -0.78
C LEU A 247 30.16 12.70 -0.59
N ILE A 248 31.32 13.28 -0.34
CA ILE A 248 31.51 14.74 -0.23
C ILE A 248 31.18 15.41 -1.56
N PHE A 249 31.61 14.83 -2.69
CA PHE A 249 31.32 15.34 -4.02
C PHE A 249 29.81 15.42 -4.27
N TYR A 250 29.04 14.37 -3.93
CA TYR A 250 27.57 14.39 -4.05
C TYR A 250 26.93 15.42 -3.12
N TYR A 251 27.36 15.48 -1.86
CA TYR A 251 26.83 16.44 -0.89
C TYR A 251 27.07 17.90 -1.33
N LEU A 252 28.28 18.21 -1.82
CA LEU A 252 28.62 19.54 -2.33
C LEU A 252 27.86 19.86 -3.62
N GLY A 253 27.73 18.87 -4.50
CA GLY A 253 26.94 18.93 -5.72
C GLY A 253 25.51 19.41 -5.47
N ASP A 254 24.78 18.65 -4.65
CA ASP A 254 23.37 18.92 -4.42
C ASP A 254 23.11 20.18 -3.60
N ASN A 255 23.90 20.44 -2.55
CA ASN A 255 23.58 21.51 -1.60
C ASN A 255 24.20 22.87 -1.95
N PHE A 256 25.31 22.90 -2.69
CA PHE A 256 26.00 24.15 -3.02
C PHE A 256 26.02 24.43 -4.52
N ILE A 257 26.48 23.46 -5.32
CA ILE A 257 26.67 23.66 -6.76
C ILE A 257 25.33 23.80 -7.49
N THR A 258 24.37 22.91 -7.22
CA THR A 258 23.04 22.96 -7.87
C THR A 258 22.30 24.26 -7.58
N PRO A 259 22.16 24.71 -6.31
CA PRO A 259 21.48 25.98 -6.01
C PRO A 259 22.20 27.18 -6.60
N PHE A 260 23.54 27.17 -6.61
CA PHE A 260 24.34 28.24 -7.22
C PHE A 260 24.10 28.33 -8.73
N ILE A 261 24.10 27.20 -9.43
CA ILE A 261 23.84 27.13 -10.87
C ILE A 261 22.40 27.55 -11.17
N HIS A 262 21.40 27.06 -10.44
CA HIS A 262 19.99 27.45 -10.63
C HIS A 262 19.73 28.92 -10.31
N LYS A 263 20.51 29.53 -9.41
CA LYS A 263 20.44 30.99 -9.17
C LYS A 263 20.98 31.78 -10.37
N LYS A 264 22.03 31.27 -11.04
CA LYS A 264 22.67 31.93 -12.20
C LYS A 264 21.95 31.66 -13.52
N THR A 265 21.43 30.45 -13.70
CA THR A 265 20.73 30.01 -14.91
C THR A 265 19.25 29.88 -14.58
N LYS A 266 18.39 30.70 -15.20
CA LYS A 266 16.92 30.67 -14.98
C LYS A 266 16.26 29.31 -15.27
N LYS A 267 17.01 28.31 -15.77
CA LYS A 267 16.55 26.94 -16.05
C LYS A 267 17.00 26.00 -14.94
N LYS A 268 16.05 25.28 -14.33
CA LYS A 268 16.31 24.24 -13.34
C LYS A 268 16.65 22.92 -14.03
N PHE A 269 17.89 22.75 -14.46
CA PHE A 269 18.36 21.50 -15.04
C PHE A 269 18.88 20.56 -13.93
N PRO A 270 18.47 19.28 -13.88
CA PRO A 270 19.03 18.30 -12.95
C PRO A 270 20.45 17.93 -13.36
N ILE A 271 21.41 18.02 -12.45
CA ILE A 271 22.82 17.71 -12.73
C ILE A 271 23.07 16.26 -12.30
N PRO A 272 23.49 15.35 -13.22
CA PRO A 272 23.73 13.95 -12.90
C PRO A 272 25.12 13.77 -12.27
N TYR A 273 25.27 14.13 -10.99
CA TYR A 273 26.53 14.00 -10.26
C TYR A 273 27.05 12.56 -10.24
N GLU A 274 26.16 11.58 -10.29
CA GLU A 274 26.46 10.15 -10.31
C GLU A 274 27.28 9.74 -11.54
N VAL A 275 26.98 10.30 -12.71
CA VAL A 275 27.76 9.99 -13.93
C VAL A 275 29.08 10.70 -13.92
N ILE A 276 29.06 11.95 -13.47
CA ILE A 276 30.27 12.77 -13.41
C ILE A 276 31.29 12.09 -12.50
N SER A 277 30.87 11.60 -11.33
CA SER A 277 31.75 10.83 -10.44
C SER A 277 32.20 9.52 -11.09
N MET A 278 31.32 8.76 -11.74
CA MET A 278 31.70 7.52 -12.44
C MET A 278 32.76 7.79 -13.51
N ILE A 279 32.58 8.80 -14.37
CA ILE A 279 33.56 9.17 -15.40
C ILE A 279 34.89 9.57 -14.75
N ILE A 280 34.86 10.48 -13.77
CA ILE A 280 36.07 10.97 -13.10
C ILE A 280 36.84 9.82 -12.44
N PHE A 281 36.16 8.99 -11.65
CA PHE A 281 36.81 7.90 -10.93
C PHE A 281 37.21 6.74 -11.83
N THR A 282 36.51 6.49 -12.94
CA THR A 282 36.98 5.54 -13.96
C THR A 282 38.28 6.02 -14.61
N ILE A 283 38.37 7.31 -14.98
CA ILE A 283 39.59 7.88 -15.56
C ILE A 283 40.73 7.77 -14.53
N ILE A 284 40.51 8.24 -13.30
CA ILE A 284 41.52 8.18 -12.23
C ILE A 284 41.93 6.71 -11.99
N SER A 285 40.99 5.80 -11.86
CA SER A 285 41.24 4.37 -11.65
C SER A 285 42.07 3.76 -12.77
N SER A 286 41.78 4.11 -14.03
CA SER A 286 42.56 3.65 -15.18
C SER A 286 43.99 4.21 -15.20
N THR A 287 44.17 5.47 -14.79
CA THR A 287 45.50 6.12 -14.78
C THR A 287 46.40 5.64 -13.65
N PHE A 288 45.83 5.33 -12.49
CA PHE A 288 46.57 4.92 -11.29
C PHE A 288 46.53 3.40 -11.06
N LEU A 289 45.88 2.64 -11.94
CA LEU A 289 45.72 1.17 -11.87
C LEU A 289 45.25 0.73 -10.49
N PHE A 290 44.04 1.16 -10.12
CA PHE A 290 43.50 0.95 -8.77
C PHE A 290 43.41 -0.51 -8.33
N GLN A 291 43.13 -1.41 -9.27
CA GLN A 291 43.07 -2.84 -9.00
C GLN A 291 44.47 -3.39 -8.65
N ASP A 292 45.48 -3.10 -9.48
CA ASP A 292 46.81 -3.69 -9.33
C ASP A 292 47.61 -3.06 -8.18
N ASN A 293 47.53 -1.74 -8.02
CA ASN A 293 48.36 -1.00 -7.05
C ASN A 293 47.73 -0.92 -5.65
N PHE A 294 46.40 -0.94 -5.56
CA PHE A 294 45.68 -0.68 -4.30
C PHE A 294 44.70 -1.78 -3.92
N ASP A 295 44.66 -2.91 -4.64
CA ASP A 295 43.75 -4.04 -4.40
C ASP A 295 42.28 -3.60 -4.23
N MET A 296 41.86 -2.63 -5.05
CA MET A 296 40.49 -2.12 -5.05
C MET A 296 39.61 -2.96 -5.97
N SER A 297 38.41 -3.28 -5.50
CA SER A 297 37.41 -3.97 -6.31
C SER A 297 36.85 -3.05 -7.41
N VAL A 298 36.97 -3.52 -8.65
CA VAL A 298 36.42 -2.86 -9.84
C VAL A 298 35.31 -3.70 -10.48
N VAL A 299 34.58 -3.12 -11.44
CA VAL A 299 33.45 -3.80 -12.12
C VAL A 299 33.91 -5.01 -12.92
N GLY A 300 35.05 -4.91 -13.60
CA GLY A 300 35.56 -5.97 -14.47
C GLY A 300 34.91 -6.01 -15.86
N ASP A 301 35.10 -7.12 -16.57
CA ASP A 301 34.70 -7.24 -17.98
C ASP A 301 33.18 -7.18 -18.17
N ILE A 302 32.77 -6.31 -19.10
CA ILE A 302 31.39 -6.21 -19.58
C ILE A 302 31.40 -6.57 -21.08
N PRO A 303 30.91 -7.74 -21.48
CA PRO A 303 30.83 -8.11 -22.89
C PRO A 303 29.92 -7.12 -23.64
N THR A 304 30.28 -6.81 -24.88
CA THR A 304 29.62 -5.80 -25.72
C THR A 304 28.51 -6.38 -26.60
N ASP A 305 28.05 -7.59 -26.31
CA ASP A 305 27.02 -8.26 -27.08
C ASP A 305 25.60 -7.88 -26.61
N ILE A 306 24.66 -7.90 -27.55
CA ILE A 306 23.23 -7.88 -27.21
C ILE A 306 22.85 -9.28 -26.71
N PRO A 307 22.01 -9.41 -25.67
CA PRO A 307 21.60 -10.72 -25.17
C PRO A 307 20.92 -11.52 -26.28
N SER A 308 21.41 -12.74 -26.53
CA SER A 308 20.75 -13.68 -27.42
C SER A 308 19.50 -14.27 -26.74
N PRO A 309 18.42 -14.52 -27.51
CA PRO A 309 17.24 -15.17 -26.95
C PRO A 309 17.57 -16.59 -26.45
N GLN A 310 17.19 -16.89 -25.20
CA GLN A 310 17.37 -18.17 -24.54
C GLN A 310 16.07 -18.57 -23.84
N LEU A 311 15.68 -19.84 -23.95
CA LEU A 311 14.49 -20.34 -23.26
C LEU A 311 14.78 -20.53 -21.76
N PRO A 312 13.86 -20.13 -20.86
CA PRO A 312 14.01 -20.42 -19.45
C PRO A 312 13.92 -21.93 -19.20
N TYR A 313 14.71 -22.44 -18.25
CA TYR A 313 14.68 -23.84 -17.87
C TYR A 313 13.39 -24.20 -17.13
N PHE A 314 12.37 -24.63 -17.89
CA PHE A 314 11.03 -24.94 -17.37
C PHE A 314 11.03 -26.02 -16.28
N LYS A 315 12.03 -26.92 -16.26
CA LYS A 315 12.16 -27.98 -15.25
C LYS A 315 12.38 -27.43 -13.83
N LEU A 316 12.91 -26.21 -13.68
CA LEU A 316 13.12 -25.56 -12.37
C LEU A 316 11.86 -24.96 -11.77
N ILE A 317 10.81 -24.75 -12.58
CA ILE A 317 9.62 -24.02 -12.15
C ILE A 317 8.98 -24.62 -10.88
N PRO A 318 8.75 -25.95 -10.77
CA PRO A 318 8.14 -26.53 -9.58
C PRO A 318 8.86 -26.20 -8.27
N ASP A 319 10.20 -26.15 -8.33
CA ASP A 319 11.06 -25.86 -7.18
C ASP A 319 11.13 -24.37 -6.84
N LEU A 320 10.83 -23.50 -7.81
CA LEU A 320 10.88 -22.05 -7.67
C LEU A 320 9.54 -21.42 -7.27
N ILE A 321 8.41 -22.11 -7.46
CA ILE A 321 7.05 -21.54 -7.26
C ILE A 321 6.90 -20.88 -5.88
N GLY A 322 7.31 -21.55 -4.80
CA GLY A 322 7.12 -21.02 -3.44
C GLY A 322 7.80 -19.66 -3.22
N ASN A 323 9.08 -19.56 -3.62
CA ASN A 323 9.84 -18.32 -3.51
C ASN A 323 9.33 -17.25 -4.50
N CYS A 324 8.97 -17.66 -5.72
CA CYS A 324 8.45 -16.75 -6.74
C CYS A 324 7.09 -16.14 -6.36
N ILE A 325 6.23 -16.85 -5.60
CA ILE A 325 5.00 -16.27 -5.05
C ILE A 325 5.33 -15.09 -4.13
N LEU A 326 6.28 -15.28 -3.21
CA LEU A 326 6.70 -14.22 -2.29
C LEU A 326 7.32 -13.02 -3.04
N ILE A 327 8.21 -13.28 -4.00
CA ILE A 327 8.82 -12.23 -4.83
C ILE A 327 7.74 -11.49 -5.62
N SER A 328 6.78 -12.20 -6.22
CA SER A 328 5.69 -11.60 -7.01
C SER A 328 4.79 -10.68 -6.16
N LEU A 329 4.49 -11.08 -4.92
CA LEU A 329 3.71 -10.28 -3.98
C LEU A 329 4.44 -8.98 -3.63
N VAL A 330 5.74 -9.07 -3.31
CA VAL A 330 6.57 -7.89 -3.00
C VAL A 330 6.69 -6.98 -4.23
N ASN A 331 6.89 -7.55 -5.42
CA ASN A 331 7.03 -6.78 -6.67
C ASN A 331 5.76 -5.97 -6.98
N VAL A 332 4.58 -6.62 -6.95
CA VAL A 332 3.29 -5.94 -7.16
C VAL A 332 3.04 -4.89 -6.11
N THR A 333 3.37 -5.19 -4.86
CA THR A 333 3.18 -4.26 -3.74
C THR A 333 3.96 -2.98 -3.96
N ILE A 334 5.27 -3.09 -4.17
CA ILE A 334 6.15 -1.95 -4.42
C ILE A 334 5.66 -1.16 -5.63
N HIS A 335 5.31 -1.88 -6.69
CA HIS A 335 4.91 -1.27 -7.94
C HIS A 335 3.63 -0.45 -7.78
N LEU A 336 2.55 -1.08 -7.34
CA LEU A 336 1.24 -0.46 -7.23
C LEU A 336 1.19 0.66 -6.19
N SER A 337 1.92 0.52 -5.09
CA SER A 337 2.02 1.56 -4.06
C SER A 337 2.56 2.86 -4.63
N MET A 338 3.67 2.76 -5.38
CA MET A 338 4.37 3.93 -5.89
C MET A 338 3.64 4.55 -7.10
N VAL A 339 3.08 3.75 -8.02
CA VAL A 339 2.31 4.31 -9.14
C VAL A 339 1.02 4.99 -8.68
N LYS A 340 0.34 4.46 -7.64
CA LYS A 340 -0.83 5.12 -7.02
C LYS A 340 -0.41 6.45 -6.38
N MET A 341 0.64 6.44 -5.56
CA MET A 341 1.17 7.66 -4.93
C MET A 341 1.49 8.75 -5.96
N LEU A 342 2.13 8.38 -7.08
CA LEU A 342 2.44 9.32 -8.16
C LEU A 342 1.19 9.77 -8.92
N ALA A 343 0.23 8.88 -9.16
CA ALA A 343 -1.04 9.24 -9.79
C ALA A 343 -1.83 10.26 -8.96
N THR A 344 -1.86 10.10 -7.63
CA THR A 344 -2.44 11.07 -6.70
C THR A 344 -1.67 12.38 -6.70
N LYS A 345 -0.33 12.32 -6.58
CA LYS A 345 0.53 13.52 -6.55
C LYS A 345 0.41 14.38 -7.80
N TYR A 346 0.29 13.76 -8.98
CA TYR A 346 0.22 14.43 -10.28
C TYR A 346 -1.18 14.44 -10.91
N ARG A 347 -2.21 14.05 -10.15
CA ARG A 347 -3.64 14.12 -10.53
C ARG A 347 -3.97 13.41 -11.85
N TYR A 348 -3.47 12.18 -12.03
CA TYR A 348 -3.83 11.30 -13.16
C TYR A 348 -4.44 9.96 -12.70
N GLU A 349 -5.09 9.94 -11.53
CA GLU A 349 -5.69 8.73 -10.95
C GLU A 349 -6.66 8.02 -11.90
N ASP A 350 -7.46 8.79 -12.65
CA ASP A 350 -8.43 8.25 -13.61
C ASP A 350 -7.78 7.51 -14.79
N GLU A 351 -6.53 7.84 -15.12
CA GLU A 351 -5.77 7.20 -16.19
C GLU A 351 -5.06 5.93 -15.70
N LEU A 352 -4.78 5.82 -14.41
CA LEU A 352 -4.05 4.69 -13.83
C LEU A 352 -4.97 3.47 -13.64
N LYS A 353 -4.71 2.40 -14.40
CA LYS A 353 -5.45 1.15 -14.26
C LYS A 353 -4.63 0.13 -13.47
N THR A 354 -4.86 0.06 -12.15
CA THR A 354 -4.16 -0.86 -11.24
C THR A 354 -4.16 -2.32 -11.70
N GLY A 355 -5.25 -2.82 -12.28
CA GLY A 355 -5.30 -4.19 -12.81
C GLY A 355 -4.40 -4.40 -14.05
N GLN A 356 -4.32 -3.38 -14.91
CA GLN A 356 -3.47 -3.40 -16.10
C GLN A 356 -1.99 -3.33 -15.73
N GLU A 357 -1.63 -2.64 -14.65
CA GLU A 357 -0.26 -2.63 -14.14
C GLU A 357 0.23 -4.03 -13.73
N ILE A 358 -0.64 -4.87 -13.16
CA ILE A 358 -0.26 -6.26 -12.81
C ILE A 358 0.00 -7.08 -14.09
N TYR A 359 -0.84 -6.91 -15.12
CA TYR A 359 -0.56 -7.51 -16.44
C TYR A 359 0.76 -6.99 -17.01
N ALA A 360 1.01 -5.68 -16.95
CA ALA A 360 2.22 -5.07 -17.47
C ALA A 360 3.47 -5.64 -16.81
N LEU A 361 3.47 -5.81 -15.48
CA LEU A 361 4.57 -6.49 -14.77
C LEU A 361 4.72 -7.94 -15.20
N GLY A 362 3.62 -8.70 -15.26
CA GLY A 362 3.62 -10.10 -15.66
C GLY A 362 4.20 -10.31 -17.05
N PHE A 363 3.72 -9.58 -18.05
CA PHE A 363 4.24 -9.64 -19.41
C PHE A 363 5.67 -9.12 -19.52
N THR A 364 6.02 -8.07 -18.78
CA THR A 364 7.42 -7.60 -18.74
C THR A 364 8.34 -8.71 -18.26
N SER A 365 7.99 -9.42 -17.19
CA SER A 365 8.79 -10.53 -16.67
C SER A 365 8.81 -11.75 -17.61
N ILE A 366 7.68 -12.15 -18.20
CA ILE A 366 7.63 -13.27 -19.16
C ILE A 366 8.48 -12.94 -20.39
N LEU A 367 8.24 -11.80 -21.04
CA LEU A 367 8.91 -11.44 -22.29
C LEU A 367 10.41 -11.19 -22.10
N SER A 368 10.82 -10.62 -20.96
CA SER A 368 12.24 -10.45 -20.65
C SER A 368 12.94 -11.77 -20.34
N SER A 369 12.24 -12.76 -19.76
CA SER A 369 12.83 -14.08 -19.44
C SER A 369 13.19 -14.94 -20.65
N PHE A 370 12.82 -14.54 -21.86
CA PHE A 370 13.36 -15.13 -23.10
C PHE A 370 14.78 -14.64 -23.42
N PHE A 371 15.38 -13.87 -22.52
CA PHE A 371 16.76 -13.42 -22.56
C PHE A 371 17.38 -13.75 -21.19
N PRO A 372 18.71 -13.88 -21.08
CA PRO A 372 19.36 -14.13 -19.80
C PRO A 372 19.23 -12.89 -18.90
N VAL A 373 18.24 -12.92 -17.99
CA VAL A 373 17.90 -11.80 -17.11
C VAL A 373 17.47 -12.31 -15.74
N PHE A 374 17.61 -11.46 -14.73
CA PHE A 374 17.04 -11.71 -13.41
C PHE A 374 15.79 -10.84 -13.18
N PRO A 375 14.98 -11.11 -12.14
CA PRO A 375 13.67 -10.50 -12.01
C PRO A 375 13.71 -8.96 -11.93
N SER A 376 12.94 -8.31 -12.80
CA SER A 376 12.82 -6.85 -12.86
C SER A 376 11.74 -6.31 -11.93
N ALA A 377 11.93 -5.10 -11.41
CA ALA A 377 10.91 -4.36 -10.68
C ALA A 377 11.12 -2.85 -10.77
N MET A 378 10.15 -2.09 -10.27
CA MET A 378 10.28 -0.64 -10.21
C MET A 378 11.25 -0.23 -9.09
N ALA A 379 12.18 0.67 -9.40
CA ALA A 379 13.07 1.27 -8.42
C ALA A 379 12.49 2.61 -7.93
N MET A 380 12.27 2.74 -6.61
CA MET A 380 11.67 3.95 -6.03
C MET A 380 12.55 5.18 -6.21
N SER A 381 13.85 5.06 -5.97
CA SER A 381 14.82 6.16 -6.09
C SER A 381 14.91 6.68 -7.53
N ARG A 382 15.11 5.79 -8.52
CA ARG A 382 15.14 6.17 -9.94
C ARG A 382 13.84 6.82 -10.40
N THR A 383 12.71 6.24 -9.99
CA THR A 383 11.39 6.78 -10.31
C THR A 383 11.22 8.20 -9.78
N MET A 384 11.70 8.50 -8.57
CA MET A 384 11.66 9.86 -8.03
C MET A 384 12.59 10.81 -8.81
N VAL A 385 13.75 10.35 -9.26
CA VAL A 385 14.65 11.17 -10.10
C VAL A 385 14.02 11.46 -11.46
N LEU A 386 13.39 10.47 -12.11
CA LEU A 386 12.64 10.65 -13.35
C LEU A 386 11.59 11.76 -13.20
N VAL A 387 10.81 11.67 -12.12
CA VAL A 387 9.75 12.62 -11.78
C VAL A 387 10.31 14.02 -11.49
N ASN A 388 11.38 14.12 -10.72
CA ASN A 388 12.03 15.40 -10.39
C ASN A 388 12.72 16.02 -11.60
N SER A 389 13.14 15.21 -12.57
CA SER A 389 13.71 15.65 -13.85
C SER A 389 12.63 16.14 -14.83
N GLY A 390 11.35 16.04 -14.45
CA GLY A 390 10.22 16.53 -15.23
C GLY A 390 9.71 15.55 -16.28
N GLY A 391 9.99 14.24 -16.16
CA GLY A 391 9.41 13.23 -17.04
C GLY A 391 7.89 13.24 -16.96
N LYS A 392 7.22 13.17 -18.11
CA LYS A 392 5.76 13.34 -18.22
C LYS A 392 5.07 12.12 -18.79
N THR A 393 5.76 11.32 -19.61
CA THR A 393 5.18 10.15 -20.25
C THR A 393 6.09 8.93 -20.16
N GLN A 394 5.56 7.77 -20.57
CA GLN A 394 6.33 6.53 -20.66
C GLN A 394 7.40 6.54 -21.75
N LEU A 395 7.42 7.53 -22.65
CA LEU A 395 8.46 7.65 -23.67
C LEU A 395 9.86 7.84 -23.04
N THR A 396 9.91 8.31 -21.80
CA THR A 396 11.11 8.32 -20.95
C THR A 396 11.81 6.96 -20.89
N ASN A 397 11.05 5.86 -20.84
CA ASN A 397 11.57 4.49 -20.83
C ASN A 397 12.23 4.10 -22.16
N LEU A 398 11.78 4.67 -23.29
CA LEU A 398 12.44 4.45 -24.59
C LEU A 398 13.82 5.12 -24.61
N PHE A 399 13.90 6.37 -24.16
CA PHE A 399 15.17 7.10 -24.12
C PHE A 399 16.16 6.47 -23.14
N SER A 400 15.71 6.01 -21.97
CA SER A 400 16.57 5.28 -21.03
C SER A 400 17.07 3.95 -21.61
N SER A 401 16.19 3.17 -22.25
CA SER A 401 16.56 1.90 -22.88
C SER A 401 17.53 2.09 -24.05
N THR A 402 17.32 3.13 -24.86
CA THR A 402 18.21 3.48 -25.98
C THR A 402 19.60 3.87 -25.48
N LEU A 403 19.68 4.66 -24.41
CA LEU A 403 20.96 4.99 -23.77
C LEU A 403 21.66 3.74 -23.25
N LEU A 404 20.93 2.80 -22.63
CA LEU A 404 21.56 1.57 -22.15
C LEU A 404 22.03 0.65 -23.27
N ALA A 405 21.29 0.57 -24.38
CA ALA A 405 21.76 -0.15 -25.57
C ALA A 405 23.08 0.46 -26.07
N PHE A 406 23.19 1.79 -26.11
CA PHE A 406 24.45 2.48 -26.42
C PHE A 406 25.56 2.16 -25.41
N VAL A 407 25.24 2.14 -24.11
CA VAL A 407 26.21 1.81 -23.06
C VAL A 407 26.74 0.38 -23.22
N ILE A 408 25.87 -0.60 -23.43
CA ILE A 408 26.24 -2.02 -23.60
C ILE A 408 27.15 -2.18 -24.82
N LEU A 409 26.77 -1.61 -25.97
CA LEU A 409 27.47 -1.80 -27.24
C LEU A 409 28.82 -1.06 -27.32
N TYR A 410 28.92 0.13 -26.73
CA TYR A 410 30.07 1.03 -26.94
C TYR A 410 30.82 1.41 -25.65
N LEU A 411 30.12 1.62 -24.53
CA LEU A 411 30.74 2.09 -23.29
C LEU A 411 31.14 0.96 -22.33
N GLY A 412 30.67 -0.27 -22.55
CA GLY A 412 30.94 -1.44 -21.70
C GLY A 412 32.42 -1.61 -21.33
N PRO A 413 33.36 -1.63 -22.29
CA PRO A 413 34.79 -1.80 -22.01
C PRO A 413 35.38 -0.67 -21.16
N TYR A 414 34.86 0.55 -21.30
CA TYR A 414 35.33 1.70 -20.53
C TYR A 414 34.90 1.63 -19.06
N LEU A 415 33.87 0.84 -18.73
CA LEU A 415 33.42 0.65 -17.35
C LEU A 415 34.26 -0.37 -16.56
N PHE A 416 35.19 -1.09 -17.20
CA PHE A 416 36.02 -2.12 -16.56
C PHE A 416 36.71 -1.61 -15.29
N ASN A 417 37.39 -0.47 -15.40
CA ASN A 417 38.17 0.14 -14.32
C ASN A 417 37.31 0.89 -13.28
N LEU A 418 35.98 0.88 -13.39
CA LEU A 418 35.14 1.63 -12.46
C LEU A 418 35.22 1.00 -11.05
N PRO A 419 35.56 1.78 -10.00
CA PRO A 419 35.60 1.26 -8.63
C PRO A 419 34.20 0.94 -8.08
N MET A 420 34.04 -0.22 -7.45
CA MET A 420 32.75 -0.66 -6.89
C MET A 420 32.26 0.24 -5.75
N CYS A 421 33.16 0.85 -4.99
CA CYS A 421 32.80 1.74 -3.90
C CYS A 421 32.04 3.00 -4.35
N VAL A 422 32.32 3.52 -5.55
CA VAL A 422 31.61 4.65 -6.16
C VAL A 422 30.15 4.26 -6.45
N LEU A 423 29.91 3.03 -6.91
CA LEU A 423 28.57 2.48 -7.12
C LEU A 423 27.80 2.37 -5.81
N SER A 424 28.44 1.85 -4.76
CA SER A 424 27.83 1.65 -3.45
C SER A 424 27.42 2.96 -2.79
N ILE A 425 28.23 4.02 -2.91
CA ILE A 425 27.85 5.35 -2.42
C ILE A 425 26.72 5.96 -3.22
N THR A 426 26.71 5.74 -4.53
CA THR A 426 25.60 6.17 -5.38
C THR A 426 24.28 5.58 -4.90
N ILE A 427 24.28 4.31 -4.49
CA ILE A 427 23.12 3.66 -3.89
C ILE A 427 22.77 4.29 -2.54
N ILE A 428 23.72 4.44 -1.61
CA ILE A 428 23.45 5.03 -0.28
C ILE A 428 22.91 6.45 -0.40
N TYR A 429 23.49 7.27 -1.28
CA TYR A 429 23.07 8.65 -1.49
C TYR A 429 21.64 8.73 -2.02
N ALA A 430 21.26 7.83 -2.94
CA ALA A 430 19.91 7.72 -3.47
C ALA A 430 18.86 7.31 -2.42
N LEU A 431 19.26 6.59 -1.36
CA LEU A 431 18.37 6.17 -0.26
C LEU A 431 18.01 7.30 0.72
N ARG A 432 18.66 8.48 0.67
CA ARG A 432 18.39 9.62 1.57
C ARG A 432 16.91 9.98 1.70
N SER A 433 16.19 9.95 0.58
CA SER A 433 14.75 10.25 0.54
C SER A 433 13.91 9.24 1.32
N MET A 434 14.34 7.97 1.37
CA MET A 434 13.64 6.89 2.08
C MET A 434 13.84 6.99 3.60
N PHE A 435 15.00 7.45 4.07
CA PHE A 435 15.24 7.70 5.49
C PHE A 435 14.52 8.95 6.02
N SER A 436 14.14 9.88 5.14
CA SER A 436 13.44 11.11 5.54
C SER A 436 12.08 10.87 6.20
N SER A 437 11.44 9.74 5.91
CA SER A 437 10.16 9.30 6.52
C SER A 437 10.23 9.17 8.04
N ILE A 438 11.39 8.79 8.61
CA ILE A 438 11.59 8.57 10.05
C ILE A 438 11.31 9.85 10.83
N PHE A 439 11.65 11.00 10.26
CA PHE A 439 11.43 12.30 10.89
C PHE A 439 9.95 12.71 10.90
N GLN A 440 9.08 12.05 10.12
CA GLN A 440 7.65 12.35 10.03
C GLN A 440 6.78 11.50 10.96
N VAL A 441 7.36 10.51 11.65
CA VAL A 441 6.62 9.56 12.49
C VAL A 441 5.82 10.25 13.58
N HIS A 442 6.41 11.25 14.25
CA HIS A 442 5.71 12.00 15.29
C HIS A 442 4.42 12.66 14.77
N LYS A 443 4.49 13.28 13.58
CA LYS A 443 3.34 13.90 12.94
C LYS A 443 2.25 12.87 12.61
N MET A 444 2.64 11.69 12.12
CA MET A 444 1.69 10.60 11.83
C MET A 444 0.94 10.14 13.08
N PHE A 445 1.62 10.03 14.23
CA PHE A 445 0.98 9.68 15.49
C PHE A 445 0.03 10.77 16.02
N GLN A 446 0.30 12.05 15.72
CA GLN A 446 -0.61 13.15 16.04
C GLN A 446 -1.89 13.10 15.19
N GLU A 447 -1.76 12.75 13.92
CA GLU A 447 -2.90 12.64 12.98
C GLU A 447 -3.75 11.38 13.26
N SER A 448 -3.11 10.22 13.41
CA SER A 448 -3.77 8.93 13.65
C SER A 448 -2.85 7.97 14.39
N LYS A 449 -3.22 7.62 15.63
CA LYS A 449 -2.46 6.68 16.46
C LYS A 449 -2.33 5.30 15.79
N TYR A 450 -3.35 4.86 15.07
CA TYR A 450 -3.35 3.58 14.35
C TYR A 450 -2.37 3.59 13.18
N ASP A 451 -2.35 4.67 12.40
CA ASP A 451 -1.44 4.81 11.25
C ASP A 451 0.02 4.93 11.67
N GLY A 452 0.29 5.70 12.74
CA GLY A 452 1.61 5.73 13.37
C GLY A 452 2.04 4.34 13.88
N GLY A 453 1.12 3.58 14.46
CA GLY A 453 1.36 2.20 14.89
C GLY A 453 1.71 1.25 13.74
N ILE A 454 0.96 1.32 12.63
CA ILE A 454 1.23 0.52 11.42
C ILE A 454 2.62 0.83 10.86
N TYR A 455 2.98 2.10 10.77
CA TYR A 455 4.31 2.52 10.33
C TYR A 455 5.41 1.93 11.22
N LEU A 456 5.26 2.04 12.54
CA LEU A 456 6.28 1.60 13.49
C LEU A 456 6.46 0.08 13.48
N VAL A 457 5.36 -0.68 13.50
CA VAL A 457 5.42 -2.15 13.37
C VAL A 457 6.08 -2.53 12.06
N SER A 458 5.72 -1.86 10.97
CA SER A 458 6.31 -2.15 9.67
C SER A 458 7.81 -1.89 9.62
N LEU A 459 8.26 -0.76 10.15
CA LEU A 459 9.67 -0.40 10.25
C LEU A 459 10.44 -1.43 11.09
N VAL A 460 9.98 -1.71 12.31
CA VAL A 460 10.68 -2.55 13.28
C VAL A 460 10.76 -4.00 12.81
N VAL A 461 9.64 -4.58 12.36
CA VAL A 461 9.63 -5.98 11.91
C VAL A 461 10.47 -6.13 10.63
N THR A 462 10.44 -5.17 9.71
CA THR A 462 11.28 -5.22 8.51
C THR A 462 12.77 -5.19 8.87
N ILE A 463 13.19 -4.37 9.83
CA ILE A 463 14.61 -4.28 10.25
C ILE A 463 15.07 -5.56 10.95
N PHE A 464 14.28 -6.10 11.88
CA PHE A 464 14.73 -7.17 12.76
C PHE A 464 14.42 -8.59 12.27
N ALA A 465 13.33 -8.80 11.54
CA ALA A 465 13.02 -10.10 10.97
C ALA A 465 13.72 -10.23 9.62
N ASP A 466 13.06 -9.78 8.56
CA ASP A 466 13.59 -9.66 7.21
C ASP A 466 12.58 -8.86 6.37
N ILE A 467 12.92 -8.52 5.14
CA ILE A 467 12.06 -7.78 4.22
C ILE A 467 10.74 -8.53 3.98
N VAL A 468 10.79 -9.85 3.76
CA VAL A 468 9.60 -10.65 3.47
C VAL A 468 8.64 -10.70 4.65
N TYR A 469 9.16 -11.02 5.84
CA TYR A 469 8.36 -11.07 7.06
C TYR A 469 7.84 -9.69 7.47
N GLY A 470 8.66 -8.65 7.27
CA GLY A 470 8.27 -7.25 7.45
C GLY A 470 6.99 -6.92 6.70
N LEU A 471 6.92 -7.26 5.41
CA LEU A 471 5.72 -6.99 4.61
C LEU A 471 4.49 -7.76 5.11
N ILE A 472 4.61 -9.08 5.30
CA ILE A 472 3.47 -9.95 5.67
C ILE A 472 2.89 -9.52 7.03
N VAL A 473 3.75 -9.37 8.04
CA VAL A 473 3.32 -8.99 9.40
C VAL A 473 2.67 -7.60 9.39
N SER A 474 3.21 -6.67 8.60
CA SER A 474 2.64 -5.33 8.49
C SER A 474 1.23 -5.34 7.90
N ILE A 475 0.97 -6.16 6.87
CA ILE A 475 -0.36 -6.27 6.25
C ILE A 475 -1.36 -6.86 7.25
N ILE A 476 -0.97 -7.94 7.95
CA ILE A 476 -1.81 -8.56 8.98
C ILE A 476 -2.11 -7.54 10.08
N PHE A 477 -1.10 -6.80 10.54
CA PHE A 477 -1.30 -5.78 11.56
C PHE A 477 -2.21 -4.64 11.08
N ALA A 478 -2.04 -4.16 9.84
CA ALA A 478 -2.91 -3.15 9.25
C ALA A 478 -4.37 -3.63 9.18
N LEU A 479 -4.62 -4.86 8.73
CA LEU A 479 -5.96 -5.47 8.74
C LEU A 479 -6.52 -5.59 10.16
N PHE A 480 -5.69 -6.00 11.11
CA PHE A 480 -6.09 -6.12 12.51
C PHE A 480 -6.47 -4.77 13.13
N THR A 481 -5.80 -3.68 12.77
CA THR A 481 -6.18 -2.34 13.24
C THR A 481 -7.57 -1.92 12.76
N ILE A 482 -8.02 -2.38 11.59
CA ILE A 482 -9.40 -2.14 11.11
C ILE A 482 -10.39 -2.82 12.06
N VAL A 483 -10.11 -4.07 12.45
CA VAL A 483 -10.97 -4.81 13.39
C VAL A 483 -11.08 -4.08 14.73
N ILE A 484 -9.95 -3.63 15.30
CA ILE A 484 -9.93 -2.87 16.57
C ILE A 484 -10.74 -1.58 16.44
N ARG A 485 -10.61 -0.86 15.32
CA ARG A 485 -11.33 0.39 15.07
C ARG A 485 -12.85 0.16 14.98
N THR A 486 -13.28 -0.95 14.37
CA THR A 486 -14.70 -1.29 14.28
C THR A 486 -15.27 -1.73 15.64
N GLN A 487 -14.48 -2.41 16.47
CA GLN A 487 -14.89 -2.80 17.83
C GLN A 487 -15.12 -1.58 18.74
N ASN A 488 -14.26 -0.57 18.67
CA ASN A 488 -14.38 0.67 19.46
C ASN A 488 -15.41 1.65 18.88
N SER A 489 -16.61 1.16 18.60
CA SER A 489 -17.74 1.97 18.16
C SER A 489 -18.20 2.89 19.29
N LYS A 490 -18.36 4.18 19.01
CA LYS A 490 -18.86 5.14 19.99
C LYS A 490 -20.38 5.11 20.01
N TRP A 491 -20.97 5.39 21.16
CA TRP A 491 -22.41 5.58 21.27
C TRP A 491 -22.71 6.75 22.18
N SER A 492 -23.88 7.36 21.99
CA SER A 492 -24.34 8.48 22.79
C SER A 492 -25.83 8.35 23.07
N LEU A 493 -26.22 8.68 24.29
CA LEU A 493 -27.61 8.80 24.69
C LEU A 493 -27.99 10.29 24.69
N LEU A 494 -28.88 10.65 23.77
CA LEU A 494 -29.29 12.03 23.56
C LEU A 494 -30.68 12.25 24.16
N PHE A 495 -30.87 13.42 24.77
CA PHE A 495 -32.15 13.85 25.32
C PHE A 495 -32.64 15.11 24.60
N PRO A 496 -33.97 15.29 24.47
CA PRO A 496 -34.53 16.52 23.92
C PRO A 496 -34.28 17.69 24.88
N VAL A 497 -33.64 18.75 24.39
CA VAL A 497 -33.51 20.04 25.11
C VAL A 497 -34.64 20.98 24.70
N SER A 498 -35.04 20.92 23.44
CA SER A 498 -36.21 21.62 22.90
C SER A 498 -36.83 20.75 21.78
N PRO A 499 -38.05 21.04 21.29
CA PRO A 499 -38.64 20.29 20.17
C PRO A 499 -37.80 20.28 18.88
N HIS A 500 -36.77 21.14 18.79
CA HIS A 500 -35.90 21.25 17.62
C HIS A 500 -34.41 20.98 17.93
N ILE A 501 -34.00 20.89 19.21
CA ILE A 501 -32.60 20.75 19.60
C ILE A 501 -32.42 19.53 20.50
N ILE A 502 -31.57 18.60 20.04
CA ILE A 502 -31.20 17.37 20.74
C ILE A 502 -29.71 17.49 21.07
N GLN A 503 -29.34 17.39 22.35
CA GLN A 503 -27.94 17.45 22.77
C GLN A 503 -27.50 16.13 23.43
N PRO A 504 -26.25 15.71 23.20
CA PRO A 504 -25.64 14.63 23.96
C PRO A 504 -25.41 15.09 25.39
N LEU A 505 -25.85 14.30 26.37
CA LEU A 505 -25.33 14.44 27.73
C LEU A 505 -23.93 13.82 27.73
N SER A 506 -22.92 14.64 28.04
CA SER A 506 -21.55 14.15 28.19
C SER A 506 -21.50 13.21 29.40
N ILE A 507 -21.42 11.91 29.15
CA ILE A 507 -20.95 10.93 30.14
C ILE A 507 -19.43 11.15 30.25
N GLN A 508 -19.01 12.26 30.86
CA GLN A 508 -17.63 12.36 31.33
C GLN A 508 -17.55 11.53 32.62
N SER A 509 -17.05 10.31 32.42
CA SER A 509 -16.64 9.38 33.47
C SER A 509 -15.78 10.09 34.54
N ASN A 510 -16.06 9.76 35.81
CA ASN A 510 -15.20 9.95 36.99
C ASN A 510 -15.28 11.23 37.83
N LYS A 511 -16.45 11.88 37.95
CA LYS A 511 -16.72 12.66 39.17
C LYS A 511 -18.05 12.26 39.79
N LEU A 512 -17.92 11.68 40.99
CA LEU A 512 -18.86 11.52 42.09
C LEU A 512 -20.35 11.61 41.75
N ASN A 513 -21.10 10.60 42.21
CA ASN A 513 -22.56 10.43 42.20
C ASN A 513 -23.39 11.62 42.76
N ILE A 514 -22.77 12.75 43.08
CA ILE A 514 -23.35 13.90 43.79
C ILE A 514 -23.75 15.02 42.80
N ASP A 515 -23.14 15.10 41.61
CA ASP A 515 -23.41 16.18 40.64
C ASP A 515 -24.37 15.79 39.48
N LYS A 516 -24.87 14.55 39.44
CA LYS A 516 -25.88 14.16 38.42
C LYS A 516 -27.26 14.78 38.67
N ILE A 517 -27.56 15.17 39.90
CA ILE A 517 -28.91 15.60 40.33
C ILE A 517 -29.19 17.09 40.03
N PRO A 518 -28.24 18.04 40.17
CA PRO A 518 -28.51 19.46 39.94
C PRO A 518 -28.75 19.84 38.47
N GLU A 519 -28.05 19.21 37.50
CA GLU A 519 -28.29 19.48 36.07
C GLU A 519 -29.66 18.98 35.61
N ILE A 520 -30.12 17.82 36.11
CA ILE A 520 -31.44 17.25 35.83
C ILE A 520 -32.56 18.18 36.32
N SER A 521 -32.39 18.80 37.50
CA SER A 521 -33.38 19.72 38.08
C SER A 521 -33.50 21.06 37.33
N ARG A 522 -32.47 21.49 36.59
CA ARG A 522 -32.51 22.74 35.79
C ARG A 522 -33.21 22.54 34.44
N TYR A 523 -33.04 21.38 33.79
CA TYR A 523 -33.65 21.11 32.48
C TYR A 523 -35.14 20.78 32.55
N TYR A 524 -35.61 20.13 33.62
CA TYR A 524 -37.03 19.82 33.81
C TYR A 524 -37.85 20.95 34.45
N LYS A 525 -37.22 22.10 34.74
CA LYS A 525 -37.92 23.31 35.22
C LYS A 525 -38.55 24.12 34.10
N ASP A 526 -38.29 23.80 32.83
CA ASP A 526 -38.96 24.47 31.71
C ASP A 526 -40.43 24.03 31.62
N PRO A 527 -41.39 24.99 31.60
CA PRO A 527 -42.83 24.73 31.68
C PRO A 527 -43.44 23.99 30.47
N ILE A 528 -42.61 23.61 29.48
CA ILE A 528 -43.00 22.92 28.25
C ILE A 528 -43.06 21.39 28.45
N PHE A 529 -42.26 20.83 29.37
CA PHE A 529 -42.32 19.41 29.75
C PHE A 529 -43.39 19.17 30.81
N THR A 530 -44.65 19.36 30.40
CA THR A 530 -45.83 19.04 31.22
C THR A 530 -45.80 17.57 31.68
N SER A 531 -46.44 17.30 32.82
CA SER A 531 -46.55 16.01 33.50
C SER A 531 -47.11 14.84 32.66
N HIS A 532 -47.52 15.10 31.41
CA HIS A 532 -48.22 14.18 30.53
C HIS A 532 -47.39 13.62 29.37
N GLN A 533 -46.15 14.08 29.16
CA GLN A 533 -45.30 13.55 28.08
C GLN A 533 -44.55 12.27 28.48
N PRO A 534 -44.48 11.25 27.60
CA PRO A 534 -43.70 10.03 27.84
C PRO A 534 -42.21 10.37 27.93
N LEU A 535 -41.50 9.69 28.83
CA LEU A 535 -40.05 9.86 28.96
C LEU A 535 -39.38 9.16 27.77
N PHE A 536 -38.70 9.94 26.92
CA PHE A 536 -37.99 9.39 25.77
C PHE A 536 -36.53 9.83 25.67
N ALA A 537 -35.70 8.98 25.08
CA ALA A 537 -34.31 9.27 24.73
C ALA A 537 -33.96 8.69 23.36
N VAL A 538 -32.95 9.28 22.71
CA VAL A 538 -32.41 8.81 21.44
C VAL A 538 -31.07 8.12 21.71
N HIS A 539 -30.99 6.83 21.41
CA HIS A 539 -29.73 6.10 21.40
C HIS A 539 -29.13 6.16 19.98
N ARG A 540 -27.98 6.82 19.86
CA ARG A 540 -27.21 6.91 18.63
C ARG A 540 -25.95 6.06 18.76
N PHE A 541 -25.86 5.03 17.92
CA PHE A 541 -24.69 4.16 17.80
C PHE A 541 -23.89 4.52 16.55
N GLU A 542 -22.58 4.74 16.69
CA GLU A 542 -21.68 5.15 15.61
C GLU A 542 -20.87 3.95 15.09
N GLY A 543 -21.45 3.20 14.16
CA GLY A 543 -20.78 2.09 13.47
C GLY A 543 -21.76 1.18 12.73
N SER A 544 -21.24 0.34 11.82
CA SER A 544 -22.00 -0.80 11.27
C SER A 544 -22.38 -1.76 12.39
N LEU A 545 -23.47 -2.50 12.26
CA LEU A 545 -23.87 -3.49 13.25
C LEU A 545 -23.49 -4.89 12.78
N ILE A 546 -22.27 -5.31 13.10
CA ILE A 546 -21.71 -6.59 12.63
C ILE A 546 -21.20 -7.44 13.80
N PHE A 547 -20.79 -8.67 13.52
CA PHE A 547 -20.32 -9.63 14.52
C PHE A 547 -19.20 -9.11 15.42
N THR A 548 -18.41 -8.13 14.96
CA THR A 548 -17.30 -7.57 15.75
C THR A 548 -17.76 -6.64 16.87
N ASN A 549 -18.87 -5.90 16.70
CA ASN A 549 -19.31 -4.85 17.63
C ASN A 549 -20.79 -4.96 18.06
N GLY A 550 -21.51 -5.99 17.60
CA GLY A 550 -22.91 -6.19 17.94
C GLY A 550 -23.16 -6.40 19.44
N GLU A 551 -22.20 -6.98 20.16
CA GLU A 551 -22.28 -7.11 21.62
C GLU A 551 -22.18 -5.74 22.32
N GLU A 552 -21.31 -4.86 21.85
CA GLU A 552 -21.18 -3.49 22.36
C GLU A 552 -22.46 -2.68 22.10
N PHE A 553 -23.07 -2.84 20.92
CA PHE A 553 -24.38 -2.26 20.62
C PHE A 553 -25.47 -2.76 21.58
N ARG A 554 -25.53 -4.07 21.85
CA ARG A 554 -26.49 -4.63 22.81
C ARG A 554 -26.28 -4.05 24.21
N ASN A 555 -25.04 -4.09 24.70
CA ASN A 555 -24.69 -3.65 26.05
C ASN A 555 -24.99 -2.16 26.25
N SER A 556 -24.64 -1.32 25.26
CA SER A 556 -24.93 0.12 25.27
C SER A 556 -26.43 0.44 25.20
N CYS A 557 -27.21 -0.33 24.44
CA CYS A 557 -28.68 -0.24 24.47
C CYS A 557 -29.25 -0.63 25.84
N ILE A 558 -28.73 -1.71 26.46
CA ILE A 558 -29.14 -2.14 27.81
C ILE A 558 -28.79 -1.07 28.85
N GLU A 559 -27.62 -0.44 28.76
CA GLU A 559 -27.23 0.66 29.64
C GLU A 559 -28.15 1.88 29.47
N SER A 560 -28.51 2.21 28.23
CA SER A 560 -29.49 3.27 27.93
C SER A 560 -30.86 2.97 28.54
N ILE A 561 -31.30 1.71 28.48
CA ILE A 561 -32.54 1.22 29.11
C ILE A 561 -32.48 1.36 30.64
N LYS A 562 -31.35 1.02 31.27
CA LYS A 562 -31.16 1.16 32.72
C LYS A 562 -31.20 2.63 33.16
N GLU A 563 -30.50 3.51 32.45
CA GLU A 563 -30.49 4.95 32.71
C GLU A 563 -31.91 5.54 32.59
N LEU A 564 -32.68 5.15 31.56
CA LEU A 564 -34.07 5.57 31.41
C LEU A 564 -34.96 5.12 32.58
N LYS A 565 -34.78 3.89 33.08
CA LYS A 565 -35.51 3.40 34.27
C LYS A 565 -35.14 4.18 35.53
N GLN A 566 -33.86 4.47 35.74
CA GLN A 566 -33.41 5.25 36.89
C GLN A 566 -34.01 6.66 36.85
N ARG A 567 -34.01 7.31 35.67
CA ARG A 567 -34.65 8.63 35.50
C ARG A 567 -36.14 8.59 35.72
N LYS A 568 -36.82 7.51 35.33
CA LYS A 568 -38.22 7.30 35.69
C LYS A 568 -38.38 7.33 37.21
N SER A 569 -37.62 6.54 37.97
CA SER A 569 -37.74 6.53 39.45
C SER A 569 -37.50 7.89 40.11
N ILE A 570 -36.60 8.72 39.57
CA ILE A 570 -36.34 10.08 40.08
C ILE A 570 -37.52 11.01 39.81
N LYS A 571 -38.07 11.00 38.58
CA LYS A 571 -39.23 11.84 38.20
C LYS A 571 -40.47 11.56 39.06
N TYR A 572 -40.63 10.33 39.56
CA TYR A 572 -41.76 9.94 40.42
C TYR A 572 -41.52 10.20 41.92
N LEU A 573 -40.32 10.56 42.37
CA LEU A 573 -40.10 10.96 43.77
C LEU A 573 -40.76 12.32 44.07
N ASP A 574 -40.89 13.18 43.06
CA ASP A 574 -41.44 14.54 43.19
C ASP A 574 -42.97 14.63 43.01
N TYR A 575 -43.63 13.58 42.49
CA TYR A 575 -45.07 13.57 42.21
C TYR A 575 -45.75 12.29 42.72
N VAL A 576 -46.51 12.43 43.80
CA VAL A 576 -47.38 11.40 44.35
C VAL A 576 -48.64 11.24 43.47
N ASN A 577 -48.93 10.00 43.10
CA ASN A 577 -50.11 9.44 42.43
C ASN A 577 -50.14 9.35 40.88
N ASP A 578 -50.11 8.09 40.42
CA ASP A 578 -51.04 7.48 39.44
C ASP A 578 -51.07 7.90 37.97
N ILE A 579 -49.90 8.01 37.30
CA ILE A 579 -49.88 7.96 35.82
C ILE A 579 -48.76 7.05 35.35
N THR A 580 -49.09 5.94 34.65
CA THR A 580 -48.13 5.10 33.93
C THR A 580 -47.63 5.83 32.69
N THR A 581 -46.56 6.62 32.81
CA THR A 581 -45.90 7.19 31.62
C THR A 581 -45.11 6.09 30.91
N ASP A 582 -45.39 5.93 29.63
CA ASP A 582 -44.66 5.02 28.74
C ASP A 582 -43.21 5.53 28.57
N ILE A 583 -42.25 4.60 28.65
CA ILE A 583 -40.84 4.91 28.35
C ILE A 583 -40.60 4.56 26.89
N ILE A 584 -40.03 5.49 26.12
CA ILE A 584 -39.74 5.29 24.70
C ILE A 584 -38.24 5.43 24.44
N LEU A 585 -37.64 4.42 23.81
CA LEU A 585 -36.26 4.48 23.33
C LEU A 585 -36.25 4.57 21.80
N ILE A 586 -35.70 5.66 21.27
CA ILE A 586 -35.53 5.83 19.83
C ILE A 586 -34.13 5.35 19.45
N LEU A 587 -34.03 4.35 18.57
CA LEU A 587 -32.77 3.90 17.98
C LEU A 587 -32.54 4.69 16.69
N ASP A 588 -31.48 5.49 16.65
CA ASP A 588 -31.08 6.26 15.47
C ASP A 588 -30.15 5.42 14.57
N PHE A 589 -30.67 4.95 13.44
CA PHE A 589 -29.93 4.16 12.45
C PHE A 589 -29.13 5.00 11.44
N SER A 590 -29.11 6.34 11.59
CA SER A 590 -28.42 7.22 10.64
C SER A 590 -26.93 6.91 10.42
N ARG A 591 -26.27 6.31 11.42
CA ARG A 591 -24.85 5.94 11.40
C ARG A 591 -24.61 4.43 11.24
N ILE A 592 -25.67 3.63 11.12
CA ILE A 592 -25.59 2.19 10.87
C ILE A 592 -25.68 1.97 9.37
N THR A 593 -24.53 1.75 8.73
CA THR A 593 -24.44 1.58 7.27
C THR A 593 -24.79 0.16 6.83
N GLU A 594 -24.40 -0.84 7.61
CA GLU A 594 -24.60 -2.26 7.31
C GLU A 594 -25.01 -3.03 8.57
N ILE A 595 -25.74 -4.14 8.38
CA ILE A 595 -26.13 -5.05 9.44
C ILE A 595 -25.93 -6.51 8.99
N ASP A 596 -25.27 -7.33 9.80
CA ASP A 596 -25.13 -8.76 9.54
C ASP A 596 -26.10 -9.61 10.38
N LEU A 597 -26.06 -10.94 10.21
CA LEU A 597 -26.94 -11.86 10.93
C LEU A 597 -26.76 -11.80 12.46
N VAL A 598 -25.52 -11.56 12.92
CA VAL A 598 -25.20 -11.46 14.35
C VAL A 598 -25.74 -10.14 14.91
N GLY A 599 -25.57 -9.04 14.17
CA GLY A 599 -26.18 -7.75 14.47
C GLY A 599 -27.71 -7.83 14.57
N ILE A 600 -28.37 -8.56 13.66
CA ILE A 600 -29.82 -8.80 13.71
C ILE A 600 -30.20 -9.58 14.96
N LYS A 601 -29.42 -10.59 15.35
CA LYS A 601 -29.65 -11.35 16.59
C LYS A 601 -29.59 -10.42 17.82
N PHE A 602 -28.54 -9.60 17.93
CA PHE A 602 -28.41 -8.65 19.04
C PHE A 602 -29.50 -7.58 19.05
N LEU A 603 -29.91 -7.09 17.87
CA LEU A 603 -31.06 -6.19 17.78
C LEU A 603 -32.33 -6.88 18.31
N LYS A 604 -32.61 -8.13 17.91
CA LYS A 604 -33.73 -8.91 18.44
C LYS A 604 -33.65 -9.09 19.96
N GLU A 605 -32.47 -9.34 20.53
CA GLU A 605 -32.26 -9.41 21.98
C GLU A 605 -32.56 -8.08 22.69
N VAL A 606 -32.15 -6.95 22.12
CA VAL A 606 -32.48 -5.61 22.64
C VAL A 606 -34.00 -5.37 22.62
N ILE A 607 -34.68 -5.81 21.57
CA ILE A 607 -36.13 -5.70 21.41
C ILE A 607 -36.87 -6.53 22.46
N THR A 608 -36.48 -7.80 22.65
CA THR A 608 -37.08 -8.66 23.67
C THR A 608 -36.82 -8.12 25.07
N THR A 609 -35.60 -7.63 25.34
CA THR A 609 -35.23 -7.05 26.64
C THR A 609 -36.03 -5.79 26.93
N SER A 610 -36.28 -4.95 25.92
CA SER A 610 -37.06 -3.72 26.07
C SER A 610 -38.54 -4.02 26.31
N ASN A 611 -39.10 -4.99 25.58
CA ASN A 611 -40.48 -5.44 25.81
C ASN A 611 -40.67 -6.01 27.21
N ASN A 612 -39.73 -6.83 27.71
CA ASN A 612 -39.77 -7.35 29.08
C ASN A 612 -39.69 -6.24 30.15
N ASN A 613 -39.11 -5.09 29.79
CA ASN A 613 -38.94 -3.94 30.66
C ASN A 613 -40.04 -2.87 30.50
N ASN A 614 -41.09 -3.14 29.71
CA ASN A 614 -42.15 -2.17 29.37
C ASN A 614 -41.61 -0.87 28.74
N ILE A 615 -40.57 -0.97 27.92
CA ILE A 615 -40.01 0.15 27.15
C ILE A 615 -40.34 -0.07 25.67
N GLN A 616 -40.96 0.92 25.04
CA GLN A 616 -41.25 0.87 23.61
C GLN A 616 -40.02 1.30 22.82
N ILE A 617 -39.61 0.49 21.83
CA ILE A 617 -38.54 0.85 20.89
C ILE A 617 -39.14 1.42 19.60
N ILE A 618 -38.55 2.51 19.11
CA ILE A 618 -38.83 3.11 17.82
C ILE A 618 -37.52 3.20 17.02
N GLY A 619 -37.53 2.85 15.74
CA GLY A 619 -36.39 3.07 14.85
C GLY A 619 -36.55 4.36 14.04
N ALA A 620 -35.47 5.09 13.81
CA ALA A 620 -35.45 6.28 12.96
C ALA A 620 -34.24 6.27 12.00
N ASN A 621 -34.36 6.97 10.86
CA ASN A 621 -33.28 7.15 9.87
C ASN A 621 -32.68 5.82 9.33
N VAL A 622 -33.52 4.83 9.03
CA VAL A 622 -33.03 3.54 8.51
C VAL A 622 -32.64 3.67 7.05
N ASN A 623 -31.42 3.25 6.70
CA ASN A 623 -30.95 3.23 5.32
C ASN A 623 -31.65 2.11 4.50
N GLU A 624 -31.88 2.30 3.19
CA GLU A 624 -32.61 1.37 2.31
C GLU A 624 -32.01 -0.05 2.34
N SER A 625 -30.67 -0.15 2.36
CA SER A 625 -29.96 -1.45 2.44
C SER A 625 -30.28 -2.20 3.75
N VAL A 626 -30.22 -1.49 4.87
CA VAL A 626 -30.51 -2.05 6.20
C VAL A 626 -31.99 -2.40 6.32
N LEU A 627 -32.89 -1.57 5.81
CA LEU A 627 -34.33 -1.81 5.82
C LEU A 627 -34.69 -3.12 5.10
N LYS A 628 -34.15 -3.35 3.90
CA LYS A 628 -34.34 -4.62 3.17
C LYS A 628 -33.91 -5.83 3.99
N THR A 629 -32.76 -5.73 4.64
CA THR A 629 -32.26 -6.82 5.51
C THR A 629 -33.17 -7.04 6.72
N LEU A 630 -33.70 -5.98 7.33
CA LEU A 630 -34.66 -6.06 8.44
C LEU A 630 -36.02 -6.65 8.00
N GLU A 631 -36.47 -6.37 6.79
CA GLU A 631 -37.69 -6.94 6.20
C GLU A 631 -37.55 -8.43 5.94
N ILE A 632 -36.46 -8.83 5.28
CA ILE A 632 -36.16 -10.24 4.96
C ILE A 632 -36.07 -11.08 6.24
N THR A 633 -35.45 -10.53 7.29
CA THR A 633 -35.28 -11.24 8.57
C THR A 633 -36.47 -11.14 9.52
N GLY A 634 -37.56 -10.49 9.08
CA GLY A 634 -38.82 -10.37 9.80
C GLY A 634 -38.78 -9.46 11.03
N VAL A 635 -37.74 -8.62 11.18
CA VAL A 635 -37.66 -7.65 12.28
C VAL A 635 -38.74 -6.58 12.14
N THR A 636 -39.10 -6.19 10.92
CA THR A 636 -40.21 -5.25 10.67
C THR A 636 -41.59 -5.81 11.01
N LYS A 637 -41.72 -7.15 11.15
CA LYS A 637 -42.95 -7.79 11.64
C LYS A 637 -43.08 -7.76 13.17
N THR A 638 -42.05 -7.32 13.89
CA THR A 638 -42.12 -7.09 15.34
C THR A 638 -42.81 -5.74 15.64
N LYS A 639 -43.16 -5.47 16.91
CA LYS A 639 -43.88 -4.24 17.34
C LYS A 639 -43.09 -2.91 17.18
N ILE A 640 -42.04 -2.87 16.36
CA ILE A 640 -41.19 -1.70 16.17
C ILE A 640 -41.69 -0.91 14.98
N ILE A 641 -41.82 0.38 15.19
CA ILE A 641 -42.20 1.33 14.14
C ILE A 641 -40.93 2.03 13.68
N PHE A 642 -40.74 2.08 12.37
CA PHE A 642 -39.62 2.75 11.74
C PHE A 642 -40.10 4.05 11.10
N TYR A 643 -39.42 5.16 11.41
CA TYR A 643 -39.67 6.47 10.83
C TYR A 643 -38.51 6.91 9.92
N ASP A 644 -38.83 7.60 8.83
CA ASP A 644 -37.81 8.09 7.88
C ASP A 644 -36.88 9.11 8.51
N SER A 645 -37.38 9.92 9.45
CA SER A 645 -36.60 10.95 10.12
C SER A 645 -36.77 10.90 11.64
N LEU A 646 -35.70 11.27 12.34
CA LEU A 646 -35.72 11.46 13.79
C LEU A 646 -36.78 12.48 14.22
N GLN A 647 -36.99 13.54 13.43
CA GLN A 647 -38.00 14.57 13.72
C GLN A 647 -39.43 14.03 13.61
N LYS A 648 -39.73 13.19 12.60
CA LYS A 648 -41.02 12.48 12.50
C LYS A 648 -41.23 11.55 13.71
N ALA A 649 -40.20 10.83 14.13
CA ALA A 649 -40.26 9.98 15.32
C ALA A 649 -40.57 10.80 16.59
N ILE A 650 -39.88 11.92 16.81
CA ILE A 650 -40.09 12.78 17.99
C ILE A 650 -41.46 13.46 17.96
N THR A 651 -41.89 14.00 16.82
CA THR A 651 -43.22 14.61 16.67
C THR A 651 -44.35 13.60 16.89
N SER A 652 -44.16 12.34 16.48
CA SER A 652 -45.12 11.27 16.79
C SER A 652 -45.27 11.07 18.30
N ILE A 653 -44.18 11.21 19.07
CA ILE A 653 -44.20 11.05 20.53
C ILE A 653 -44.83 12.27 21.21
N THR A 654 -44.49 13.48 20.78
CA THR A 654 -45.00 14.72 21.40
C THR A 654 -46.46 15.02 21.03
N SER A 655 -46.94 14.50 19.88
CA SER A 655 -48.34 14.63 19.45
C SER A 655 -49.32 13.66 20.14
N ILE A 656 -48.83 12.71 20.96
CA ILE A 656 -49.65 11.77 21.76
C ILE A 656 -50.38 12.47 22.94
N ASN A 657 -50.41 13.81 23.00
CA ASN A 657 -51.26 14.53 23.93
C ASN A 657 -52.74 14.48 23.50
N GLY A 658 -53.53 13.61 24.13
CA GLY A 658 -54.97 13.86 24.35
C GLY A 658 -55.97 12.80 23.87
N LYS A 659 -55.57 11.74 23.14
CA LYS A 659 -56.46 10.61 22.87
C LYS A 659 -55.72 9.31 23.10
N LYS A 660 -56.29 8.42 23.93
CA LYS A 660 -55.95 6.99 24.01
C LYS A 660 -56.14 6.36 22.63
N LYS A 661 -55.18 6.54 21.74
CA LYS A 661 -55.00 5.73 20.55
C LYS A 661 -53.67 5.03 20.73
N LYS A 662 -53.75 3.69 20.83
CA LYS A 662 -52.62 2.84 20.44
C LYS A 662 -52.06 3.42 19.15
N ILE A 663 -50.75 3.61 19.09
CA ILE A 663 -50.06 4.07 17.89
C ILE A 663 -50.58 3.19 16.74
N ASP A 664 -51.34 3.80 15.83
CA ASP A 664 -52.02 3.09 14.76
C ASP A 664 -50.94 2.38 13.93
N ASN A 665 -51.05 1.05 13.79
CA ASN A 665 -50.17 0.18 12.99
C ASN A 665 -50.20 0.52 11.47
N ASN A 666 -50.77 1.66 11.07
CA ASN A 666 -50.99 2.06 9.69
C ASN A 666 -49.92 3.01 9.14
N PHE A 667 -48.90 3.37 9.92
CA PHE A 667 -47.66 3.97 9.39
C PHE A 667 -46.58 2.89 9.20
N ILE A 668 -46.97 1.80 8.54
CA ILE A 668 -46.01 0.93 7.87
C ILE A 668 -45.76 1.57 6.51
N VAL A 669 -44.52 2.02 6.31
CA VAL A 669 -43.86 2.36 5.05
C VAL A 669 -44.76 2.20 3.82
N LYS A 670 -45.34 3.30 3.35
CA LYS A 670 -45.59 3.47 1.91
C LYS A 670 -44.55 4.45 1.42
N LEU A 671 -43.68 3.93 0.55
CA LEU A 671 -42.70 4.68 -0.24
C LEU A 671 -43.27 5.97 -0.82
#